data_AF-A0A520AFU9-F1
#
_entry.id   AF-A0A520AFU9-F1
#
_cell.length_a   1.000
_cell.length_b   1.000
_cell.length_c   1.000
_cell.angle_alpha   90.00
_cell.angle_beta   90.00
_cell.angle_gamma   90.00
#
_symmetry.space_group_name_H-M   'P 1'
#
loop_
_entity.id
_entity.type
_entity.pdbx_description
1 polymer ?
#
loop_
_entity_poly.entity_id
_entity_poly.type
_entity_poly.pdbx_seq_one_letter_code
_entity_poly.pdbx_strand_id
1 'polypeptide(L)'
;MKRITLSLLPLIFLAGNAFSQLLNLPKGKTFEITNSHTQTGTFNSTESFTYSFRSLGKDSRGNFVLEARIVHAFINDLETRQMQLNTDSIRKTKLNSTGALFPLAMLNKPFTIVLSPQGKITSIQGVKEILTNELDKWVIRPDTRKHLLANADSFGSTIERLFSQNDMARAATGSGLQSKKTDVPFVLTNKNSNTVTLQSSKVVDSIKVESKSVVDLKSGLIASSFSTSESIIDNNALPSAIKKVMIKANTTQLLTPIQQRNAPDTTWINNAVKFSYWSNAYKKGEDYDSAKVSKLLRIKDPKLLKDESFVVGRLDAVQRVRSDNAYKVYDSLIVLIPNKFLEGNSAHLHNKLGSAFDKLGPDSAYEVSKYAINTDAMDQWTQQSFAQHFLGSPGDDQKRIERLDKSYKLLNLLKADKDDKFQQLITPLYLWANTIRNQNDTSSLIQAGKDLIAMNDDGMKKGNGGRYSLLIYQKLLAAKQNEIASKLLDTTIQKLERYGADTLNKERYAHRNMVAGAYYMKSIASKLNGDKSDMIYLSQAAGYSPKNRIEKAYSSFYDRVFLGTKESYKEDYMDQLFSSGNDQEALKMFIDQVSLMPEDLKGMQAVYAKRFPGNDFKTFFNEQVMNSWTEAPSFLLKGIDGKEHKLSDYKNKWLVMDFWGTWCGPCRDEMPTVNKFGVEAAQGKHPNISFLSVACRDTEQKVKAYLEENKFAMTAAMSDGQIEEKYKIPYYPSKILISPQGKMIHIDFGKDWQSIIKSFSSL
;
A
#
# COMPACT_ATOMS: atom_id res chain seq x y z
N MET A 1 -8.21 -1.60 -4.36
CA MET A 1 -7.03 -2.20 -5.02
C MET A 1 -7.50 -2.98 -6.25
N LYS A 2 -7.26 -2.49 -7.47
CA LYS A 2 -7.18 -3.40 -8.64
C LYS A 2 -5.74 -3.91 -8.68
N ARG A 3 -5.46 -4.97 -7.92
CA ARG A 3 -4.31 -5.83 -8.27
C ARG A 3 -4.62 -6.43 -9.62
N ILE A 4 -3.63 -6.36 -10.50
CA ILE A 4 -3.62 -6.88 -11.87
C ILE A 4 -4.42 -8.18 -11.95
N THR A 5 -5.66 -8.10 -12.43
CA THR A 5 -6.19 -9.21 -13.21
C THR A 5 -5.28 -9.32 -14.40
N LEU A 6 -4.68 -10.50 -14.62
CA LEU A 6 -3.97 -10.83 -15.86
C LEU A 6 -5.01 -11.00 -16.99
N SER A 7 -5.81 -9.96 -17.23
CA SER A 7 -6.61 -9.76 -18.42
C SER A 7 -5.64 -9.46 -19.56
N LEU A 8 -5.02 -10.53 -20.04
CA LEU A 8 -4.45 -10.63 -21.37
C LEU A 8 -5.43 -9.97 -22.34
N LEU A 9 -4.94 -9.00 -23.13
CA LEU A 9 -5.79 -8.29 -24.09
C LEU A 9 -6.53 -9.29 -25.00
N PRO A 10 -7.77 -8.97 -25.39
CA PRO A 10 -8.55 -9.83 -26.26
C PRO A 10 -7.92 -9.87 -27.66
N LEU A 11 -7.30 -10.99 -28.00
CA LEU A 11 -7.03 -11.36 -29.39
C LEU A 11 -8.06 -12.43 -29.79
N ILE A 12 -8.78 -12.10 -30.85
CA ILE A 12 -10.05 -12.69 -31.32
C ILE A 12 -9.81 -14.09 -31.94
N PHE A 13 -10.83 -14.66 -32.61
CA PHE A 13 -10.75 -15.34 -33.93
C PHE A 13 -11.43 -16.73 -34.04
N LEU A 14 -11.81 -17.08 -35.28
CA LEU A 14 -12.64 -18.23 -35.71
C LEU A 14 -12.02 -19.05 -36.88
N ALA A 15 -12.81 -19.80 -37.66
CA ALA A 15 -12.44 -21.15 -38.14
C ALA A 15 -12.40 -21.41 -39.67
N GLY A 16 -11.86 -22.59 -40.05
CA GLY A 16 -11.98 -23.28 -41.36
C GLY A 16 -10.82 -23.04 -42.35
N ASN A 17 -10.15 -24.03 -42.97
CA ASN A 17 -10.41 -25.46 -43.08
C ASN A 17 -9.20 -26.18 -43.71
N ALA A 18 -9.09 -27.50 -43.47
CA ALA A 18 -8.37 -28.54 -44.25
C ALA A 18 -6.86 -28.42 -44.58
N PHE A 19 -5.97 -28.83 -43.64
CA PHE A 19 -5.31 -30.16 -43.67
C PHE A 19 -4.32 -30.30 -42.48
N SER A 20 -4.75 -31.02 -41.45
CA SER A 20 -4.13 -30.98 -40.12
C SER A 20 -2.94 -31.93 -39.93
N GLN A 21 -1.95 -31.47 -39.17
CA GLN A 21 -1.16 -32.38 -38.34
C GLN A 21 -1.94 -32.62 -37.05
N LEU A 22 -2.46 -33.82 -36.87
CA LEU A 22 -3.28 -34.16 -35.71
C LEU A 22 -2.42 -34.36 -34.46
N LEU A 23 -2.98 -34.01 -33.30
CA LEU A 23 -2.45 -34.50 -32.03
C LEU A 23 -2.40 -36.04 -32.04
N ASN A 24 -1.36 -36.59 -31.43
CA ASN A 24 -1.17 -38.02 -31.25
C ASN A 24 -0.74 -38.31 -29.82
N LEU A 25 -1.75 -38.46 -28.95
CA LEU A 25 -1.58 -38.68 -27.51
C LEU A 25 -2.13 -40.06 -27.14
N PRO A 26 -1.36 -41.15 -27.35
CA PRO A 26 -1.84 -42.51 -27.05
C PRO A 26 -2.22 -42.65 -25.57
N LYS A 27 -3.19 -43.51 -25.28
CA LYS A 27 -3.68 -43.74 -23.91
C LYS A 27 -2.51 -44.13 -22.99
N GLY A 28 -2.44 -43.50 -21.83
CA GLY A 28 -1.34 -43.65 -20.88
C GLY A 28 -0.15 -42.69 -21.12
N LYS A 29 -0.06 -41.98 -22.25
CA LYS A 29 1.00 -41.00 -22.48
C LYS A 29 0.94 -39.89 -21.42
N THR A 30 2.06 -39.66 -20.75
CA THR A 30 2.27 -38.59 -19.78
C THR A 30 3.29 -37.57 -20.28
N PHE A 31 3.12 -36.32 -19.85
CA PHE A 31 4.02 -35.20 -20.11
C PHE A 31 3.71 -34.02 -19.18
N GLU A 32 4.64 -33.08 -19.08
CA GLU A 32 4.46 -31.82 -18.38
C GLU A 32 4.70 -30.64 -19.31
N ILE A 33 3.96 -29.56 -19.10
CA ILE A 33 4.18 -28.27 -19.78
C ILE A 33 4.40 -27.21 -18.71
N THR A 34 5.58 -26.61 -18.69
CA THR A 34 5.86 -25.41 -17.89
C THR A 34 5.67 -24.19 -18.77
N ASN A 35 4.82 -23.25 -18.34
CA ASN A 35 4.65 -21.95 -18.97
C ASN A 35 5.08 -20.86 -17.98
N SER A 36 6.04 -20.03 -18.37
CA SER A 36 6.58 -18.95 -17.53
C SER A 36 6.45 -17.60 -18.22
N HIS A 37 6.04 -16.58 -17.49
CA HIS A 37 5.86 -15.21 -17.95
C HIS A 37 6.69 -14.27 -17.05
N THR A 38 7.52 -13.43 -17.65
CA THR A 38 8.30 -12.42 -16.95
C THR A 38 8.04 -11.06 -17.57
N GLN A 39 7.64 -10.09 -16.76
CA GLN A 39 7.46 -8.70 -17.15
C GLN A 39 8.56 -7.84 -16.50
N THR A 40 9.11 -6.90 -17.26
CA THR A 40 10.05 -5.87 -16.78
C THR A 40 9.69 -4.49 -17.31
N GLY A 41 9.96 -3.44 -16.53
CA GLY A 41 9.59 -2.06 -16.86
C GLY A 41 9.19 -1.29 -15.61
N THR A 42 8.04 -0.60 -15.62
CA THR A 42 7.43 0.00 -14.42
C THR A 42 7.22 -1.04 -13.31
N PHE A 43 6.79 -2.25 -13.71
CA PHE A 43 6.39 -3.32 -12.81
C PHE A 43 7.14 -4.60 -13.20
N ASN A 44 8.00 -5.05 -12.29
CA ASN A 44 8.78 -6.28 -12.48
C ASN A 44 8.05 -7.45 -11.80
N SER A 45 7.68 -8.46 -12.58
CA SER A 45 7.03 -9.68 -12.08
C SER A 45 7.45 -10.92 -12.85
N THR A 46 7.47 -12.07 -12.16
CA THR A 46 7.69 -13.38 -12.78
C THR A 46 6.66 -14.37 -12.28
N GLU A 47 5.98 -15.05 -13.19
CA GLU A 47 5.03 -16.12 -12.93
C GLU A 47 5.44 -17.38 -13.70
N SER A 48 5.24 -18.56 -13.14
CA SER A 48 5.48 -19.84 -13.81
C SER A 48 4.55 -20.91 -13.27
N PHE A 49 3.95 -21.67 -14.18
CA PHE A 49 3.03 -22.75 -13.86
C PHE A 49 3.41 -24.00 -14.63
N THR A 50 3.56 -25.12 -13.92
CA THR A 50 3.76 -26.44 -14.54
C THR A 50 2.49 -27.25 -14.43
N TYR A 51 2.02 -27.74 -15.58
CA TYR A 51 0.86 -28.58 -15.72
C TYR A 51 1.30 -29.99 -16.09
N SER A 52 0.87 -31.00 -15.33
CA SER A 52 1.07 -32.42 -15.68
C SER A 52 -0.19 -32.97 -16.35
N PHE A 53 0.02 -33.73 -17.43
CA PHE A 53 -1.04 -34.34 -18.23
C PHE A 53 -0.86 -35.85 -18.34
N ARG A 54 -1.98 -36.57 -18.38
CA ARG A 54 -2.07 -38.01 -18.66
C ARG A 54 -3.21 -38.26 -19.65
N SER A 55 -2.89 -38.80 -20.83
CA SER A 55 -3.91 -39.18 -21.82
C SER A 55 -4.73 -40.37 -21.33
N LEU A 56 -6.05 -40.20 -21.27
CA LEU A 56 -7.00 -41.26 -20.92
C LEU A 56 -7.48 -42.03 -22.17
N GLY A 57 -7.14 -41.54 -23.36
CA GLY A 57 -7.59 -42.06 -24.66
C GLY A 57 -8.40 -41.02 -25.43
N LYS A 58 -9.29 -41.50 -26.31
CA LYS A 58 -10.23 -40.67 -27.07
C LYS A 58 -11.67 -40.89 -26.59
N ASP A 59 -12.50 -39.85 -26.67
CA ASP A 59 -13.95 -39.97 -26.53
C ASP A 59 -14.62 -40.55 -27.79
N SER A 60 -15.94 -40.75 -27.75
CA SER A 60 -16.74 -41.26 -28.88
C SER A 60 -16.78 -40.33 -30.09
N ARG A 61 -16.30 -39.09 -29.99
CA ARG A 61 -16.20 -38.10 -31.07
C ARG A 61 -14.75 -37.97 -31.58
N GLY A 62 -13.83 -38.78 -31.06
CA GLY A 62 -12.40 -38.77 -31.42
C GLY A 62 -11.56 -37.71 -30.72
N ASN A 63 -12.12 -36.93 -29.79
CA ASN A 63 -11.39 -35.92 -29.00
C ASN A 63 -10.48 -36.62 -27.98
N PHE A 64 -9.30 -36.09 -27.73
CA PHE A 64 -8.41 -36.59 -26.68
C PHE A 64 -8.91 -36.15 -25.29
N VAL A 65 -9.06 -37.10 -24.37
CA VAL A 65 -9.39 -36.82 -22.97
C VAL A 65 -8.12 -36.87 -22.14
N LEU A 66 -7.77 -35.76 -21.50
CA LEU A 66 -6.60 -35.64 -20.63
C LEU A 66 -7.03 -35.45 -19.17
N GLU A 67 -6.43 -36.22 -18.27
CA GLU A 67 -6.34 -35.86 -16.86
C GLU A 67 -5.20 -34.85 -16.70
N ALA A 68 -5.48 -33.71 -16.06
CA ALA A 68 -4.56 -32.61 -15.87
C ALA A 68 -4.41 -32.25 -14.37
N ARG A 69 -3.24 -31.75 -13.97
CA ARG A 69 -2.94 -31.23 -12.62
C ARG A 69 -2.05 -30.01 -12.73
N ILE A 70 -2.24 -29.00 -11.88
CA ILE A 70 -1.19 -28.01 -11.60
C ILE A 70 -0.21 -28.68 -10.62
N VAL A 71 1.04 -28.88 -11.00
CA VAL A 71 2.04 -29.60 -10.18
C VAL A 71 3.10 -28.69 -9.56
N HIS A 72 3.31 -27.50 -10.13
CA HIS A 72 4.15 -26.45 -9.59
C HIS A 72 3.58 -25.07 -9.96
N ALA A 73 3.69 -24.11 -9.05
CA ALA A 73 3.37 -22.70 -9.28
C ALA A 73 4.39 -21.79 -8.57
N PHE A 74 4.94 -20.85 -9.32
CA PHE A 74 5.82 -19.78 -8.87
C PHE A 74 5.24 -18.43 -9.28
N ILE A 75 5.21 -17.47 -8.38
CA ILE A 75 4.74 -16.10 -8.62
C ILE A 75 5.59 -15.17 -7.76
N ASN A 76 6.14 -14.11 -8.34
CA ASN A 76 6.94 -13.13 -7.63
C ASN A 76 6.70 -11.72 -8.20
N ASP A 77 5.87 -10.95 -7.49
CA ASP A 77 5.63 -9.51 -7.68
C ASP A 77 6.69 -8.73 -6.87
N LEU A 78 7.66 -8.13 -7.58
CA LEU A 78 8.81 -7.47 -6.94
C LEU A 78 8.51 -6.04 -6.46
N GLU A 79 7.56 -5.35 -7.08
CA GLU A 79 7.20 -3.97 -6.73
C GLU A 79 6.48 -3.94 -5.39
N THR A 80 5.38 -4.68 -5.27
CA THR A 80 4.51 -4.58 -4.10
C THR A 80 4.86 -5.59 -3.02
N ARG A 81 5.61 -6.65 -3.36
CA ARG A 81 5.93 -7.82 -2.50
C ARG A 81 4.70 -8.49 -1.85
N GLN A 82 3.51 -8.19 -2.37
CA GLN A 82 2.21 -8.66 -1.85
C GLN A 82 1.71 -9.91 -2.57
N MET A 83 2.41 -10.41 -3.58
CA MET A 83 2.06 -11.65 -4.27
C MET A 83 3.34 -12.45 -4.54
N GLN A 84 3.71 -13.28 -3.56
CA GLN A 84 4.89 -14.15 -3.61
C GLN A 84 4.49 -15.59 -3.27
N LEU A 85 4.48 -16.48 -4.26
CA LEU A 85 4.17 -17.91 -4.14
C LEU A 85 5.31 -18.72 -4.76
N ASN A 86 5.72 -19.78 -4.07
CA ASN A 86 6.59 -20.83 -4.61
C ASN A 86 6.14 -22.15 -3.97
N THR A 87 5.57 -23.06 -4.76
CA THR A 87 5.04 -24.33 -4.24
C THR A 87 6.13 -25.32 -3.81
N ASP A 88 7.33 -25.23 -4.38
CA ASP A 88 8.46 -26.12 -4.02
C ASP A 88 9.07 -25.73 -2.67
N SER A 89 8.93 -24.46 -2.28
CA SER A 89 9.32 -23.93 -0.96
C SER A 89 8.13 -23.34 -0.21
N ILE A 90 6.97 -24.01 -0.27
CA ILE A 90 5.68 -23.46 0.17
C ILE A 90 5.67 -22.92 1.62
N ARG A 91 6.48 -23.49 2.52
CA ARG A 91 6.62 -23.03 3.91
C ARG A 91 7.23 -21.62 4.04
N LYS A 92 7.93 -21.14 3.00
CA LYS A 92 8.51 -19.80 2.89
C LYS A 92 7.68 -18.83 2.02
N THR A 93 6.53 -19.28 1.49
CA THR A 93 5.61 -18.47 0.69
C THR A 93 4.89 -17.44 1.57
N LYS A 94 4.70 -16.21 1.05
CA LYS A 94 3.90 -15.19 1.71
C LYS A 94 2.46 -15.28 1.24
N LEU A 95 1.55 -15.66 2.13
CA LEU A 95 0.11 -15.66 1.88
C LEU A 95 -0.48 -14.27 2.13
N ASN A 96 -0.17 -13.33 1.22
CA ASN A 96 -0.60 -11.93 1.27
C ASN A 96 -1.38 -11.41 0.04
N SER A 97 -1.57 -12.24 -1.01
CA SER A 97 -2.54 -11.99 -2.10
C SER A 97 -3.55 -13.13 -2.24
N THR A 98 -4.82 -12.77 -2.49
CA THR A 98 -5.89 -13.73 -2.87
C THR A 98 -5.57 -14.48 -4.16
N GLY A 99 -4.70 -13.93 -5.03
CA GLY A 99 -4.21 -14.59 -6.23
C GLY A 99 -3.44 -15.89 -5.96
N ALA A 100 -2.91 -16.08 -4.75
CA ALA A 100 -2.30 -17.35 -4.35
C ALA A 100 -3.34 -18.46 -4.05
N LEU A 101 -4.60 -18.11 -3.75
CA LEU A 101 -5.60 -19.09 -3.30
C LEU A 101 -6.04 -20.05 -4.42
N PHE A 102 -6.16 -19.58 -5.66
CA PHE A 102 -6.52 -20.43 -6.79
C PHE A 102 -5.47 -21.53 -7.08
N PRO A 103 -4.16 -21.22 -7.28
CA PRO A 103 -3.15 -22.26 -7.48
C PRO A 103 -3.02 -23.20 -6.29
N LEU A 104 -3.13 -22.70 -5.05
CA LEU A 104 -3.11 -23.56 -3.86
C LEU A 104 -4.32 -24.50 -3.78
N ALA A 105 -5.51 -24.04 -4.22
CA ALA A 105 -6.71 -24.88 -4.26
C ALA A 105 -6.60 -25.95 -5.34
N MET A 106 -5.95 -25.66 -6.47
CA MET A 106 -5.80 -26.59 -7.60
C MET A 106 -4.56 -27.51 -7.52
N LEU A 107 -3.62 -27.23 -6.61
CA LEU A 107 -2.31 -27.91 -6.54
C LEU A 107 -2.44 -29.43 -6.37
N ASN A 108 -1.89 -30.17 -7.33
CA ASN A 108 -1.93 -31.63 -7.49
C ASN A 108 -3.32 -32.28 -7.54
N LYS A 109 -4.41 -31.51 -7.70
CA LYS A 109 -5.76 -32.05 -7.81
C LYS A 109 -6.14 -32.32 -9.28
N PRO A 110 -6.66 -33.51 -9.61
CA PRO A 110 -6.96 -33.89 -11.00
C PRO A 110 -8.22 -33.19 -11.50
N PHE A 111 -8.10 -32.52 -12.65
CA PHE A 111 -9.22 -32.01 -13.44
C PHE A 111 -9.13 -32.56 -14.86
N THR A 112 -10.23 -32.56 -15.62
CA THR A 112 -10.27 -33.15 -16.97
C THR A 112 -10.27 -32.06 -18.02
N ILE A 113 -9.51 -32.24 -19.10
CA ILE A 113 -9.53 -31.41 -20.31
C ILE A 113 -9.90 -32.31 -21.48
N VAL A 114 -10.79 -31.85 -22.36
CA VAL A 114 -11.08 -32.51 -23.63
C VAL A 114 -10.52 -31.64 -24.76
N LEU A 115 -9.65 -32.22 -25.59
CA LEU A 115 -9.01 -31.56 -26.73
C LEU A 115 -9.54 -32.12 -28.04
N SER A 116 -9.88 -31.27 -28.99
CA SER A 116 -10.13 -31.71 -30.36
C SER A 116 -8.88 -32.38 -30.96
N PRO A 117 -9.02 -33.15 -32.05
CA PRO A 117 -7.86 -33.71 -32.77
C PRO A 117 -6.84 -32.64 -33.24
N GLN A 118 -7.24 -31.38 -33.33
CA GLN A 118 -6.42 -30.20 -33.66
C GLN A 118 -5.95 -29.40 -32.43
N GLY A 119 -6.05 -29.96 -31.22
CA GLY A 119 -5.54 -29.33 -29.99
C GLY A 119 -6.34 -28.17 -29.42
N LYS A 120 -7.55 -27.90 -29.93
CA LYS A 120 -8.46 -26.92 -29.32
C LYS A 120 -9.12 -27.52 -28.06
N ILE A 121 -9.09 -26.82 -26.93
CA ILE A 121 -9.89 -27.20 -25.75
C ILE A 121 -11.39 -27.08 -26.09
N THR A 122 -12.14 -28.17 -25.90
CA THR A 122 -13.59 -28.22 -26.11
C THR A 122 -14.37 -28.25 -24.80
N SER A 123 -13.79 -28.77 -23.71
CA SER A 123 -14.32 -28.64 -22.35
C SER A 123 -13.24 -28.80 -21.29
N ILE A 124 -13.49 -28.22 -20.12
CA ILE A 124 -12.70 -28.40 -18.89
C ILE A 124 -13.69 -28.75 -17.76
N GLN A 125 -13.38 -29.77 -16.98
CA GLN A 125 -14.30 -30.36 -15.99
C GLN A 125 -13.59 -30.52 -14.63
N GLY A 126 -14.33 -30.40 -13.54
CA GLY A 126 -13.82 -30.58 -12.16
C GLY A 126 -13.22 -29.32 -11.49
N VAL A 127 -12.72 -28.33 -12.25
CA VAL A 127 -12.06 -27.12 -11.68
C VAL A 127 -12.95 -26.38 -10.66
N LYS A 128 -14.21 -26.12 -11.01
CA LYS A 128 -15.17 -25.40 -10.15
C LYS A 128 -15.56 -26.20 -8.91
N GLU A 129 -15.63 -27.52 -9.03
CA GLU A 129 -15.93 -28.45 -7.93
C GLU A 129 -14.76 -28.54 -6.94
N ILE A 130 -13.54 -28.75 -7.44
CA ILE A 130 -12.30 -28.71 -6.67
C ILE A 130 -12.22 -27.41 -5.86
N LEU A 131 -12.39 -26.28 -6.55
CA LEU A 131 -12.30 -24.97 -5.93
C LEU A 131 -13.39 -24.78 -4.87
N THR A 132 -14.63 -25.19 -5.12
CA THR A 132 -15.72 -25.18 -4.14
C THR A 132 -15.35 -25.98 -2.89
N ASN A 133 -14.90 -27.23 -3.08
CA ASN A 133 -14.50 -28.15 -2.01
C ASN A 133 -13.36 -27.61 -1.12
N GLU A 134 -12.35 -26.93 -1.69
CA GLU A 134 -11.29 -26.31 -0.88
C GLU A 134 -11.75 -25.00 -0.22
N LEU A 135 -12.56 -24.17 -0.91
CA LEU A 135 -13.11 -22.94 -0.33
C LEU A 135 -14.09 -23.22 0.84
N ASP A 136 -14.77 -24.37 0.82
CA ASP A 136 -15.57 -24.87 1.96
C ASP A 136 -14.70 -25.34 3.12
N LYS A 137 -13.61 -26.08 2.85
CA LYS A 137 -12.64 -26.45 3.89
C LYS A 137 -12.00 -25.22 4.54
N TRP A 138 -11.77 -24.15 3.77
CA TRP A 138 -11.10 -22.92 4.20
C TRP A 138 -12.05 -21.86 4.78
N VAL A 139 -13.36 -21.96 4.52
CA VAL A 139 -14.41 -21.00 4.93
C VAL A 139 -14.00 -19.56 4.60
N ILE A 140 -13.67 -19.32 3.34
CA ILE A 140 -13.25 -18.01 2.81
C ILE A 140 -14.40 -17.00 2.85
N ARG A 141 -14.11 -15.70 3.03
CA ARG A 141 -15.09 -14.61 2.99
C ARG A 141 -15.96 -14.69 1.71
N PRO A 142 -17.28 -14.36 1.77
CA PRO A 142 -18.18 -14.50 0.63
C PRO A 142 -17.76 -13.75 -0.65
N ASP A 143 -17.21 -12.54 -0.50
CA ASP A 143 -16.68 -11.71 -1.60
C ASP A 143 -15.47 -12.36 -2.29
N THR A 144 -14.51 -12.83 -1.48
CA THR A 144 -13.29 -13.50 -1.94
C THR A 144 -13.64 -14.86 -2.56
N ARG A 145 -14.61 -15.59 -1.98
CA ARG A 145 -15.15 -16.84 -2.54
C ARG A 145 -15.79 -16.61 -3.91
N LYS A 146 -16.65 -15.59 -4.04
CA LYS A 146 -17.29 -15.21 -5.31
C LYS A 146 -16.26 -14.86 -6.38
N HIS A 147 -15.23 -14.09 -6.03
CA HIS A 147 -14.15 -13.75 -6.95
C HIS A 147 -13.34 -14.97 -7.40
N LEU A 148 -12.95 -15.86 -6.48
CA LEU A 148 -12.21 -17.08 -6.83
C LEU A 148 -13.02 -18.01 -7.72
N LEU A 149 -14.32 -18.20 -7.43
CA LEU A 149 -15.21 -19.01 -8.28
C LEU A 149 -15.39 -18.43 -9.69
N ALA A 150 -15.39 -17.10 -9.85
CA ALA A 150 -15.39 -16.47 -11.17
C ALA A 150 -14.09 -16.72 -11.95
N ASN A 151 -12.94 -16.82 -11.26
CA ASN A 151 -11.66 -17.13 -11.91
C ASN A 151 -11.61 -18.56 -12.47
N ALA A 152 -12.44 -19.50 -11.98
CA ALA A 152 -12.59 -20.82 -12.56
C ALA A 152 -13.21 -20.77 -13.97
N ASP A 153 -14.10 -19.82 -14.23
CA ASP A 153 -14.75 -19.65 -15.54
C ASP A 153 -13.77 -19.05 -16.58
N SER A 154 -12.80 -18.22 -16.15
CA SER A 154 -11.73 -17.69 -17.01
C SER A 154 -10.52 -18.63 -17.21
N PHE A 155 -10.32 -19.61 -16.32
CA PHE A 155 -9.14 -20.49 -16.30
C PHE A 155 -8.88 -21.20 -17.64
N GLY A 156 -9.93 -21.53 -18.40
CA GLY A 156 -9.78 -22.18 -19.71
C GLY A 156 -8.95 -21.38 -20.71
N SER A 157 -9.08 -20.05 -20.71
CA SER A 157 -8.28 -19.16 -21.58
C SER A 157 -6.78 -19.18 -21.26
N THR A 158 -6.42 -19.52 -20.01
CA THR A 158 -5.04 -19.64 -19.55
C THR A 158 -4.38 -20.91 -20.07
N ILE A 159 -5.09 -22.05 -20.01
CA ILE A 159 -4.55 -23.36 -20.42
C ILE A 159 -4.75 -23.70 -21.90
N GLU A 160 -5.65 -23.02 -22.62
CA GLU A 160 -5.83 -23.21 -24.08
C GLU A 160 -4.53 -22.93 -24.86
N ARG A 161 -3.70 -22.01 -24.36
CA ARG A 161 -2.44 -21.59 -24.97
C ARG A 161 -1.33 -22.65 -24.94
N LEU A 162 -1.47 -23.69 -24.11
CA LEU A 162 -0.47 -24.74 -23.96
C LEU A 162 -0.41 -25.70 -25.16
N PHE A 163 -1.46 -25.70 -25.99
CA PHE A 163 -1.64 -26.63 -27.10
C PHE A 163 -1.61 -25.89 -28.46
N SER A 164 -1.01 -26.52 -29.47
CA SER A 164 -1.05 -26.00 -30.85
C SER A 164 -2.45 -26.14 -31.43
N GLN A 165 -2.91 -25.12 -32.17
CA GLN A 165 -4.15 -25.14 -32.97
C GLN A 165 -3.90 -25.05 -34.48
N ASN A 166 -2.67 -25.27 -34.93
CA ASN A 166 -2.23 -24.98 -36.30
C ASN A 166 -2.19 -26.23 -37.22
N ASP A 167 -2.79 -26.10 -38.40
CA ASP A 167 -2.71 -27.10 -39.49
C ASP A 167 -1.38 -26.95 -40.25
N MET A 168 -0.42 -27.88 -40.04
CA MET A 168 0.97 -27.70 -40.53
C MET A 168 1.51 -28.80 -41.48
N ALA A 169 0.76 -29.89 -41.70
CA ALA A 169 1.33 -31.12 -42.27
C ALA A 169 1.96 -30.97 -43.67
N ARG A 170 1.53 -29.98 -44.47
CA ARG A 170 1.87 -29.84 -45.90
C ARG A 170 2.71 -28.62 -46.27
N ALA A 171 3.08 -27.77 -45.31
CA ALA A 171 3.86 -26.57 -45.59
C ALA A 171 5.34 -26.86 -45.87
N ALA A 172 5.93 -26.09 -46.80
CA ALA A 172 7.36 -26.11 -47.12
C ALA A 172 8.13 -25.09 -46.26
N THR A 173 9.42 -25.34 -46.02
CA THR A 173 10.29 -24.34 -45.35
C THR A 173 10.34 -23.05 -46.18
N GLY A 174 10.26 -21.90 -45.52
CA GLY A 174 10.17 -20.59 -46.17
C GLY A 174 8.78 -20.20 -46.68
N SER A 175 7.78 -21.09 -46.63
CA SER A 175 6.40 -20.69 -46.94
C SER A 175 5.86 -19.75 -45.85
N GLY A 176 5.36 -18.59 -46.28
CA GLY A 176 4.58 -17.70 -45.45
C GLY A 176 3.19 -18.30 -45.25
N LEU A 177 2.87 -18.64 -44.01
CA LEU A 177 1.57 -19.15 -43.62
C LEU A 177 0.85 -18.07 -42.83
N GLN A 178 -0.39 -17.78 -43.22
CA GLN A 178 -1.24 -16.83 -42.51
C GLN A 178 -2.25 -17.63 -41.69
N SER A 179 -2.23 -17.45 -40.36
CA SER A 179 -3.28 -18.06 -39.55
C SER A 179 -4.58 -17.34 -39.86
N LYS A 180 -5.55 -18.08 -40.40
CA LYS A 180 -6.96 -17.65 -40.51
C LYS A 180 -7.57 -17.25 -39.15
N LYS A 181 -6.86 -17.55 -38.06
CA LYS A 181 -7.24 -17.34 -36.66
C LYS A 181 -6.36 -16.32 -35.92
N THR A 182 -5.49 -15.55 -36.58
CA THR A 182 -4.79 -14.39 -35.94
C THR A 182 -4.47 -13.22 -36.87
N ASP A 183 -4.53 -13.43 -38.19
CA ASP A 183 -4.01 -12.48 -39.19
C ASP A 183 -2.54 -12.08 -38.91
N VAL A 184 -1.80 -12.99 -38.27
CA VAL A 184 -0.35 -12.89 -38.05
C VAL A 184 0.29 -13.80 -39.10
N PRO A 185 1.13 -13.26 -40.01
CA PRO A 185 1.96 -14.10 -40.84
C PRO A 185 3.01 -14.80 -39.96
N PHE A 186 3.13 -16.11 -40.13
CA PHE A 186 4.18 -16.92 -39.54
C PHE A 186 4.93 -17.67 -40.63
N VAL A 187 6.25 -17.76 -40.46
CA VAL A 187 7.15 -18.41 -41.41
C VAL A 187 7.60 -19.73 -40.81
N LEU A 188 7.55 -20.80 -41.62
CA LEU A 188 8.14 -22.07 -41.27
C LEU A 188 9.65 -22.00 -41.53
N THR A 189 10.46 -21.83 -40.49
CA THR A 189 11.91 -21.55 -40.63
C THR A 189 12.80 -22.79 -40.49
N ASN A 190 12.28 -23.90 -39.96
CA ASN A 190 12.98 -25.19 -39.95
C ASN A 190 11.98 -26.35 -39.95
N LYS A 191 12.27 -27.40 -40.73
CA LYS A 191 11.51 -28.66 -40.81
C LYS A 191 12.50 -29.81 -40.87
N ASN A 192 12.44 -30.73 -39.91
CA ASN A 192 13.14 -32.02 -39.96
C ASN A 192 12.13 -33.16 -39.69
N SER A 193 12.60 -34.40 -39.60
CA SER A 193 11.75 -35.59 -39.41
C SER A 193 11.04 -35.66 -38.05
N ASN A 194 11.47 -34.88 -37.05
CA ASN A 194 10.92 -34.90 -35.69
C ASN A 194 10.25 -33.57 -35.28
N THR A 195 10.65 -32.43 -35.84
CA THR A 195 10.19 -31.09 -35.38
C THR A 195 9.96 -30.10 -36.52
N VAL A 196 9.01 -29.18 -36.32
CA VAL A 196 8.84 -27.94 -37.12
C VAL A 196 9.04 -26.71 -36.24
N THR A 197 9.75 -25.71 -36.75
CA THR A 197 9.89 -24.39 -36.12
C THR A 197 9.05 -23.35 -36.87
N LEU A 198 8.19 -22.65 -36.12
CA LEU A 198 7.43 -21.49 -36.56
C LEU A 198 8.07 -20.23 -35.98
N GLN A 199 8.13 -19.15 -36.75
CA GLN A 199 8.41 -17.80 -36.26
C GLN A 199 7.35 -16.82 -36.73
N SER A 200 6.96 -15.89 -35.87
CA SER A 200 6.05 -14.80 -36.20
C SER A 200 6.58 -13.46 -35.70
N SER A 201 6.36 -12.40 -36.45
CA SER A 201 6.56 -11.02 -35.97
C SER A 201 5.35 -10.19 -36.40
N LYS A 202 4.76 -9.44 -35.47
CA LYS A 202 3.66 -8.51 -35.76
C LYS A 202 3.81 -7.27 -34.87
N VAL A 203 3.49 -6.12 -35.43
CA VAL A 203 3.29 -4.88 -34.67
C VAL A 203 1.78 -4.62 -34.63
N VAL A 204 1.24 -4.39 -33.42
CA VAL A 204 -0.17 -4.03 -33.20
C VAL A 204 -0.18 -2.87 -32.21
N ASP A 205 -0.79 -1.74 -32.57
CA ASP A 205 -0.93 -0.57 -31.68
C ASP A 205 0.38 -0.14 -31.01
N SER A 206 1.48 -0.08 -31.79
CA SER A 206 2.86 0.19 -31.35
C SER A 206 3.49 -0.88 -30.43
N ILE A 207 2.82 -2.00 -30.18
CA ILE A 207 3.37 -3.16 -29.48
C ILE A 207 4.04 -4.09 -30.49
N LYS A 208 5.36 -4.27 -30.38
CA LYS A 208 6.09 -5.26 -31.19
C LYS A 208 6.02 -6.61 -30.50
N VAL A 209 5.46 -7.63 -31.15
CA VAL A 209 5.41 -9.00 -30.66
C VAL A 209 6.19 -9.92 -31.59
N GLU A 210 7.17 -10.62 -31.05
CA GLU A 210 7.92 -11.67 -31.75
C GLU A 210 7.68 -13.01 -31.05
N SER A 211 7.54 -14.09 -31.82
CA SER A 211 7.44 -15.43 -31.27
C SER A 211 8.20 -16.46 -32.09
N LYS A 212 8.66 -17.51 -31.40
CA LYS A 212 9.26 -18.72 -31.96
C LYS A 212 8.69 -19.92 -31.23
N SER A 213 8.13 -20.87 -31.98
CA SER A 213 7.56 -22.11 -31.43
C SER A 213 8.12 -23.32 -32.15
N VAL A 214 8.53 -24.34 -31.41
CA VAL A 214 8.96 -25.65 -31.91
C VAL A 214 7.88 -26.66 -31.59
N VAL A 215 7.35 -27.34 -32.61
CA VAL A 215 6.32 -28.37 -32.47
C VAL A 215 6.94 -29.74 -32.73
N ASP A 216 6.72 -30.68 -31.82
CA ASP A 216 7.09 -32.09 -31.99
C ASP A 216 6.10 -32.78 -32.95
N LEU A 217 6.62 -33.34 -34.04
CA LEU A 217 5.80 -33.88 -35.11
C LEU A 217 5.17 -35.25 -34.77
N LYS A 218 5.71 -35.95 -33.77
CA LYS A 218 5.24 -37.28 -33.36
C LYS A 218 4.00 -37.22 -32.46
N SER A 219 3.87 -36.15 -31.67
CA SER A 219 2.78 -35.90 -30.71
C SER A 219 1.85 -34.75 -31.11
N GLY A 220 2.33 -33.81 -31.94
CA GLY A 220 1.63 -32.57 -32.27
C GLY A 220 1.71 -31.49 -31.17
N LEU A 221 2.44 -31.73 -30.08
CA LEU A 221 2.60 -30.79 -28.97
C LEU A 221 3.65 -29.73 -29.27
N ILE A 222 3.49 -28.54 -28.65
CA ILE A 222 4.53 -27.51 -28.62
C ILE A 222 5.64 -28.00 -27.68
N ALA A 223 6.78 -28.38 -28.26
CA ALA A 223 7.95 -28.84 -27.52
C ALA A 223 8.62 -27.69 -26.76
N SER A 224 8.68 -26.51 -27.38
CA SER A 224 9.03 -25.26 -26.72
C SER A 224 8.42 -24.07 -27.45
N SER A 225 8.19 -22.97 -26.72
CA SER A 225 7.94 -21.68 -27.34
C SER A 225 8.59 -20.55 -26.54
N PHE A 226 8.84 -19.44 -27.24
CA PHE A 226 9.30 -18.19 -26.69
C PHE A 226 8.56 -17.06 -27.39
N SER A 227 8.10 -16.06 -26.65
CA SER A 227 7.61 -14.81 -27.22
C SER A 227 8.05 -13.61 -26.40
N THR A 228 8.46 -12.55 -27.09
CA THR A 228 8.71 -11.22 -26.52
C THR A 228 7.61 -10.26 -26.99
N SER A 229 7.18 -9.38 -26.10
CA SER A 229 6.39 -8.21 -26.45
C SER A 229 6.99 -6.96 -25.82
N GLU A 230 7.20 -5.93 -26.62
CA GLU A 230 7.61 -4.60 -26.14
C GLU A 230 6.49 -3.60 -26.40
N SER A 231 6.04 -2.89 -25.37
CA SER A 231 5.03 -1.83 -25.45
C SER A 231 5.50 -0.56 -24.74
N ILE A 232 5.04 0.59 -25.24
CA ILE A 232 5.15 1.86 -24.53
C ILE A 232 3.75 2.21 -24.05
N ILE A 233 3.56 2.28 -22.73
CA ILE A 233 2.28 2.66 -22.15
C ILE A 233 2.36 4.13 -21.74
N ASP A 234 1.45 4.96 -22.26
CA ASP A 234 1.16 6.27 -21.71
C ASP A 234 0.36 6.08 -20.41
N ASN A 235 1.04 6.18 -19.26
CA ASN A 235 0.43 5.96 -17.97
C ASN A 235 -0.07 7.27 -17.36
N ASN A 236 -1.31 7.63 -17.70
CA ASN A 236 -1.99 8.84 -17.22
C ASN A 236 -2.17 8.90 -15.69
N ALA A 237 -1.78 7.87 -14.93
CA ALA A 237 -1.77 7.88 -13.46
C ALA A 237 -0.41 8.26 -12.84
N LEU A 238 0.63 8.53 -13.64
CA LEU A 238 1.95 8.98 -13.16
C LEU A 238 2.13 10.51 -13.31
N PRO A 239 2.95 11.15 -12.46
CA PRO A 239 3.29 12.57 -12.61
C PRO A 239 3.87 12.91 -13.98
N SER A 240 3.66 14.14 -14.43
CA SER A 240 3.92 14.62 -15.80
C SER A 240 5.36 14.42 -16.32
N ALA A 241 6.34 14.18 -15.44
CA ALA A 241 7.73 13.90 -15.79
C ALA A 241 7.98 12.47 -16.35
N ILE A 242 7.06 11.51 -16.17
CA ILE A 242 7.23 10.11 -16.62
C ILE A 242 5.96 9.61 -17.32
N LYS A 243 5.56 10.25 -18.43
CA LYS A 243 4.34 9.87 -19.17
C LYS A 243 4.46 8.54 -19.91
N LYS A 244 5.62 8.25 -20.50
CA LYS A 244 5.88 7.04 -21.31
C LYS A 244 6.77 6.07 -20.58
N VAL A 245 6.28 4.84 -20.32
CA VAL A 245 7.11 3.77 -19.76
C VAL A 245 7.12 2.56 -20.69
N MET A 246 8.32 2.05 -20.93
CA MET A 246 8.54 0.82 -21.68
C MET A 246 8.27 -0.39 -20.79
N ILE A 247 7.39 -1.28 -21.24
CA ILE A 247 7.18 -2.60 -20.65
C ILE A 247 7.66 -3.65 -21.65
N LYS A 248 8.53 -4.56 -21.18
CA LYS A 248 8.94 -5.75 -21.91
C LYS A 248 8.33 -6.96 -21.19
N ALA A 249 7.75 -7.88 -21.95
CA ALA A 249 7.24 -9.13 -21.41
C ALA A 249 7.74 -10.32 -22.24
N ASN A 250 8.24 -11.32 -21.54
CA ASN A 250 8.79 -12.55 -22.09
C ASN A 250 7.93 -13.72 -21.62
N THR A 251 7.47 -14.56 -22.55
CA THR A 251 6.77 -15.81 -22.22
C THR A 251 7.54 -16.99 -22.78
N THR A 252 7.73 -18.04 -21.98
CA THR A 252 8.38 -19.30 -22.36
C THR A 252 7.47 -20.48 -22.06
N GLN A 253 7.35 -21.38 -23.02
CA GLN A 253 6.76 -22.71 -22.80
C GLN A 253 7.82 -23.79 -23.00
N LEU A 254 7.81 -24.82 -22.16
CA LEU A 254 8.67 -25.99 -22.30
C LEU A 254 7.89 -27.28 -22.00
N LEU A 255 7.95 -28.23 -22.93
CA LEU A 255 7.47 -29.60 -22.76
C LEU A 255 8.57 -30.45 -22.12
N THR A 256 8.26 -31.15 -21.03
CA THR A 256 9.20 -32.04 -20.34
C THR A 256 8.55 -33.39 -20.00
N PRO A 257 9.36 -34.45 -19.75
CA PRO A 257 8.90 -35.62 -19.02
C PRO A 257 8.37 -35.22 -17.63
N ILE A 258 7.55 -36.08 -17.00
CA ILE A 258 7.13 -35.87 -15.60
C ILE A 258 8.37 -35.85 -14.70
N GLN A 259 8.48 -34.81 -13.87
CA GLN A 259 9.51 -34.71 -12.85
C GLN A 259 8.97 -35.21 -11.51
N GLN A 260 9.81 -35.92 -10.74
CA GLN A 260 9.48 -36.29 -9.37
C GLN A 260 9.47 -35.03 -8.49
N ARG A 261 8.33 -34.76 -7.84
CA ARG A 261 8.17 -33.65 -6.89
C ARG A 261 7.69 -34.16 -5.55
N ASN A 262 7.98 -33.40 -4.50
CA ASN A 262 7.44 -33.64 -3.17
C ASN A 262 5.91 -33.48 -3.18
N ALA A 263 5.21 -34.32 -2.43
CA ALA A 263 3.78 -34.15 -2.22
C ALA A 263 3.51 -32.79 -1.53
N PRO A 264 2.47 -32.04 -1.93
CA PRO A 264 2.20 -30.74 -1.33
C PRO A 264 1.74 -30.90 0.11
N ASP A 265 2.25 -30.06 1.01
CA ASP A 265 1.83 -30.05 2.41
C ASP A 265 0.43 -29.43 2.55
N THR A 266 -0.58 -30.25 2.27
CA THR A 266 -1.99 -29.85 2.36
C THR A 266 -2.39 -29.48 3.79
N THR A 267 -1.71 -29.99 4.83
CA THR A 267 -2.00 -29.61 6.22
C THR A 267 -1.55 -28.18 6.46
N TRP A 268 -0.34 -27.82 6.03
CA TRP A 268 0.19 -26.46 6.07
C TRP A 268 -0.73 -25.49 5.32
N ILE A 269 -1.07 -25.78 4.06
CA ILE A 269 -1.92 -24.90 3.21
C ILE A 269 -3.27 -24.65 3.91
N ASN A 270 -3.93 -25.72 4.37
CA ASN A 270 -5.22 -25.63 5.04
C ASN A 270 -5.20 -24.79 6.33
N ASN A 271 -4.10 -24.82 7.11
CA ASN A 271 -4.00 -24.02 8.32
C ASN A 271 -3.66 -22.56 7.99
N ALA A 272 -2.67 -22.34 7.12
CA ALA A 272 -2.17 -21.01 6.77
C ALA A 272 -3.26 -20.15 6.10
N VAL A 273 -4.06 -20.73 5.21
CA VAL A 273 -5.23 -20.04 4.62
C VAL A 273 -6.29 -19.69 5.68
N LYS A 274 -6.55 -20.56 6.66
CA LYS A 274 -7.53 -20.26 7.71
C LYS A 274 -7.08 -19.17 8.68
N PHE A 275 -5.78 -19.09 8.98
CA PHE A 275 -5.21 -18.02 9.81
C PHE A 275 -5.07 -16.68 9.08
N SER A 276 -5.16 -16.69 7.74
CA SER A 276 -5.10 -15.47 6.93
C SER A 276 -6.33 -14.56 7.14
N TYR A 277 -6.20 -13.30 6.73
CA TYR A 277 -7.30 -12.34 6.78
C TYR A 277 -8.45 -12.65 5.79
N TRP A 278 -8.26 -13.59 4.85
CA TRP A 278 -9.26 -14.03 3.86
C TRP A 278 -10.30 -15.00 4.41
N SER A 279 -10.00 -15.69 5.50
CA SER A 279 -10.92 -16.68 6.08
C SER A 279 -11.86 -16.03 7.09
N ASN A 280 -13.13 -16.43 7.04
CA ASN A 280 -14.12 -16.16 8.08
C ASN A 280 -14.24 -17.34 9.06
N ALA A 281 -13.45 -18.41 8.90
CA ALA A 281 -13.48 -19.60 9.77
C ALA A 281 -13.35 -19.24 11.26
N TYR A 282 -12.59 -18.19 11.57
CA TYR A 282 -12.31 -17.74 12.94
C TYR A 282 -12.99 -16.42 13.29
N LYS A 283 -14.09 -16.05 12.62
CA LYS A 283 -14.83 -14.82 12.90
C LYS A 283 -16.26 -15.04 13.42
N LYS A 284 -16.77 -14.03 14.13
CA LYS A 284 -18.18 -13.84 14.49
C LYS A 284 -18.52 -12.37 14.22
N GLY A 285 -19.25 -12.11 13.12
CA GLY A 285 -19.30 -10.77 12.56
C GLY A 285 -17.93 -10.37 12.00
N GLU A 286 -17.48 -9.17 12.32
CA GLU A 286 -16.17 -8.67 11.85
C GLU A 286 -15.00 -9.07 12.77
N ASP A 287 -15.28 -9.39 14.03
CA ASP A 287 -14.27 -9.75 15.04
C ASP A 287 -13.89 -11.22 15.02
N TYR A 288 -12.70 -11.54 15.56
CA TYR A 288 -12.24 -12.91 15.69
C TYR A 288 -12.94 -13.62 16.86
N ASP A 289 -13.54 -14.76 16.54
CA ASP A 289 -14.24 -15.66 17.46
C ASP A 289 -13.22 -16.43 18.32
N SER A 290 -13.04 -15.95 19.54
CA SER A 290 -12.10 -16.50 20.53
C SER A 290 -12.35 -17.98 20.82
N ALA A 291 -13.60 -18.44 20.80
CA ALA A 291 -13.95 -19.84 21.04
C ALA A 291 -13.54 -20.74 19.86
N LYS A 292 -13.74 -20.29 18.61
CA LYS A 292 -13.26 -21.02 17.42
C LYS A 292 -11.73 -21.06 17.35
N VAL A 293 -11.05 -19.95 17.62
CA VAL A 293 -9.58 -19.88 17.67
C VAL A 293 -9.05 -20.84 18.75
N SER A 294 -9.57 -20.76 19.98
CA SER A 294 -9.18 -21.64 21.09
C SER A 294 -9.39 -23.12 20.76
N LYS A 295 -10.56 -23.49 20.20
CA LYS A 295 -10.87 -24.86 19.77
C LYS A 295 -9.89 -25.37 18.70
N LEU A 296 -9.51 -24.54 17.72
CA LEU A 296 -8.53 -24.90 16.71
C LEU A 296 -7.15 -25.15 17.34
N LEU A 297 -6.64 -24.19 18.11
CA LEU A 297 -5.31 -24.29 18.71
C LEU A 297 -5.20 -25.54 19.58
N ARG A 298 -6.21 -25.82 20.43
CA ARG A 298 -6.28 -27.06 21.22
C ARG A 298 -6.18 -28.35 20.38
N ILE A 299 -6.70 -28.36 19.15
CA ILE A 299 -6.66 -29.53 18.24
C ILE A 299 -5.34 -29.62 17.47
N LYS A 300 -4.70 -28.48 17.18
CA LYS A 300 -3.55 -28.39 16.27
C LYS A 300 -2.19 -28.27 16.97
N ASP A 301 -2.12 -27.60 18.12
CA ASP A 301 -0.91 -27.37 18.90
C ASP A 301 -0.09 -28.67 19.10
N PRO A 302 -0.64 -29.79 19.62
CA PRO A 302 0.14 -31.00 19.87
C PRO A 302 0.79 -31.61 18.61
N LYS A 303 0.30 -31.25 17.43
CA LYS A 303 0.76 -31.79 16.14
C LYS A 303 1.70 -30.84 15.40
N LEU A 304 1.62 -29.53 15.68
CA LEU A 304 2.21 -28.48 14.84
C LEU A 304 2.98 -27.40 15.60
N LEU A 305 3.21 -27.51 16.91
CA LEU A 305 4.02 -26.54 17.67
C LEU A 305 5.49 -26.43 17.21
N LYS A 306 6.01 -27.40 16.43
CA LYS A 306 7.34 -27.33 15.80
C LYS A 306 7.30 -26.75 14.38
N ASP A 307 6.12 -26.44 13.85
CA ASP A 307 5.89 -25.88 12.53
C ASP A 307 5.92 -24.35 12.59
N GLU A 308 6.94 -23.75 11.98
CA GLU A 308 7.17 -22.30 11.92
C GLU A 308 5.90 -21.50 11.56
N SER A 309 5.21 -21.89 10.48
CA SER A 309 4.08 -21.12 9.98
C SER A 309 2.81 -21.33 10.80
N PHE A 310 2.66 -22.49 11.45
CA PHE A 310 1.63 -22.66 12.48
C PHE A 310 1.90 -21.75 13.69
N VAL A 311 3.16 -21.66 14.13
CA VAL A 311 3.57 -20.81 15.26
C VAL A 311 3.35 -19.32 14.96
N VAL A 312 3.70 -18.85 13.77
CA VAL A 312 3.41 -17.46 13.32
C VAL A 312 1.91 -17.23 13.14
N GLY A 313 1.20 -18.14 12.45
CA GLY A 313 -0.25 -18.03 12.25
C GLY A 313 -1.06 -18.04 13.55
N ARG A 314 -0.55 -18.73 14.59
CA ARG A 314 -1.08 -18.68 15.95
C ARG A 314 -0.91 -17.30 16.58
N LEU A 315 0.27 -16.67 16.48
CA LEU A 315 0.48 -15.31 16.98
C LEU A 315 -0.50 -14.33 16.33
N ASP A 316 -0.57 -14.34 15.00
CA ASP A 316 -1.49 -13.54 14.20
C ASP A 316 -2.96 -13.71 14.62
N ALA A 317 -3.39 -14.95 14.87
CA ALA A 317 -4.75 -15.25 15.29
C ALA A 317 -5.05 -14.73 16.70
N VAL A 318 -4.15 -14.94 17.66
CA VAL A 318 -4.32 -14.49 19.05
C VAL A 318 -4.30 -12.96 19.14
N GLN A 319 -3.38 -12.29 18.43
CA GLN A 319 -3.25 -10.83 18.45
C GLN A 319 -4.51 -10.10 17.97
N ARG A 320 -5.31 -10.74 17.11
CA ARG A 320 -6.52 -10.16 16.52
C ARG A 320 -7.81 -10.47 17.31
N VAL A 321 -7.74 -11.29 18.36
CA VAL A 321 -8.87 -11.50 19.28
C VAL A 321 -8.98 -10.28 20.19
N ARG A 322 -10.10 -9.56 20.11
CA ARG A 322 -10.40 -8.43 20.99
C ARG A 322 -10.89 -8.94 22.36
N SER A 323 -9.95 -9.21 23.27
CA SER A 323 -10.24 -9.47 24.70
C SER A 323 -9.03 -9.17 25.58
N ASP A 324 -9.29 -8.79 26.84
CA ASP A 324 -8.25 -8.37 27.81
C ASP A 324 -7.20 -9.47 28.08
N ASN A 325 -7.58 -10.73 27.94
CA ASN A 325 -6.68 -11.87 28.07
C ASN A 325 -5.92 -12.21 26.78
N ALA A 326 -6.44 -11.85 25.60
CA ALA A 326 -5.77 -12.20 24.34
C ALA A 326 -4.41 -11.51 24.20
N TYR A 327 -4.29 -10.24 24.60
CA TYR A 327 -2.99 -9.56 24.59
C TYR A 327 -2.00 -10.22 25.55
N LYS A 328 -2.42 -10.56 26.79
CA LYS A 328 -1.57 -11.28 27.75
C LYS A 328 -1.09 -12.63 27.22
N VAL A 329 -1.96 -13.39 26.55
CA VAL A 329 -1.60 -14.66 25.91
C VAL A 329 -0.62 -14.44 24.76
N TYR A 330 -0.85 -13.46 23.87
CA TYR A 330 0.06 -13.11 22.78
C TYR A 330 1.45 -12.73 23.30
N ASP A 331 1.51 -11.83 24.28
CA ASP A 331 2.71 -11.32 24.92
C ASP A 331 3.47 -12.40 25.74
N SER A 332 2.77 -13.41 26.26
CA SER A 332 3.41 -14.62 26.83
C SER A 332 3.94 -15.58 25.75
N LEU A 333 3.28 -15.70 24.61
CA LEU A 333 3.71 -16.61 23.53
C LEU A 333 4.90 -16.06 22.74
N ILE A 334 4.93 -14.76 22.47
CA ILE A 334 5.91 -14.16 21.55
C ILE A 334 7.35 -14.28 22.05
N VAL A 335 7.56 -14.25 23.37
CA VAL A 335 8.88 -14.42 23.98
C VAL A 335 9.43 -15.85 23.84
N LEU A 336 8.55 -16.87 23.87
CA LEU A 336 8.89 -18.29 23.80
C LEU A 336 9.24 -18.78 22.39
N ILE A 337 8.86 -18.03 21.35
CA ILE A 337 9.00 -18.45 19.96
C ILE A 337 10.44 -18.21 19.46
N PRO A 338 11.12 -19.18 18.82
CA PRO A 338 12.45 -18.98 18.25
C PRO A 338 12.52 -17.78 17.29
N ASN A 339 13.51 -16.90 17.45
CA ASN A 339 13.61 -15.64 16.69
C ASN A 339 13.57 -15.86 15.17
N LYS A 340 14.20 -16.93 14.67
CA LYS A 340 14.19 -17.33 13.26
C LYS A 340 12.78 -17.52 12.66
N PHE A 341 11.78 -17.91 13.46
CA PHE A 341 10.41 -18.08 12.98
C PHE A 341 9.70 -16.73 12.75
N LEU A 342 10.26 -15.63 13.25
CA LEU A 342 9.73 -14.28 13.05
C LEU A 342 10.48 -13.51 11.96
N GLU A 343 11.43 -14.14 11.26
CA GLU A 343 12.25 -13.49 10.24
C GLU A 343 11.38 -12.86 9.13
N GLY A 344 11.56 -11.56 8.89
CA GLY A 344 10.74 -10.79 7.95
C GLY A 344 9.31 -10.45 8.43
N ASN A 345 8.88 -10.88 9.62
CA ASN A 345 7.63 -10.43 10.26
C ASN A 345 7.89 -9.21 11.14
N SER A 346 7.93 -8.03 10.50
CA SER A 346 8.22 -6.74 11.14
C SER A 346 7.36 -6.49 12.40
N ALA A 347 6.04 -6.72 12.33
CA ALA A 347 5.12 -6.44 13.44
C ALA A 347 5.36 -7.35 14.66
N HIS A 348 5.62 -8.64 14.47
CA HIS A 348 5.96 -9.52 15.59
C HIS A 348 7.38 -9.26 16.11
N LEU A 349 8.36 -8.95 15.25
CA LEU A 349 9.71 -8.58 15.69
C LEU A 349 9.70 -7.30 16.54
N HIS A 350 8.95 -6.26 16.15
CA HIS A 350 8.79 -5.03 16.92
C HIS A 350 8.22 -5.30 18.33
N ASN A 351 7.13 -6.04 18.40
CA ASN A 351 6.52 -6.42 19.69
C ASN A 351 7.48 -7.28 20.52
N LYS A 352 8.20 -8.22 19.88
CA LYS A 352 9.13 -9.10 20.58
C LYS A 352 10.33 -8.35 21.15
N LEU A 353 10.84 -7.30 20.48
CA LEU A 353 11.93 -6.47 21.03
C LEU A 353 11.57 -5.91 22.41
N GLY A 354 10.37 -5.31 22.52
CA GLY A 354 9.84 -4.82 23.80
C GLY A 354 9.64 -5.95 24.82
N SER A 355 8.86 -6.98 24.48
CA SER A 355 8.55 -8.09 25.39
C SER A 355 9.81 -8.84 25.85
N ALA A 356 10.81 -9.01 24.99
CA ALA A 356 12.09 -9.63 25.34
C ALA A 356 12.93 -8.73 26.25
N PHE A 357 13.01 -7.42 25.96
CA PHE A 357 13.71 -6.47 26.84
C PHE A 357 13.11 -6.44 28.24
N ASP A 358 11.77 -6.32 28.35
CA ASP A 358 11.09 -6.18 29.64
C ASP A 358 11.09 -7.48 30.46
N LYS A 359 10.95 -8.65 29.81
CA LYS A 359 10.79 -9.95 30.50
C LYS A 359 12.04 -10.83 30.57
N LEU A 360 12.87 -10.79 29.52
CA LEU A 360 14.05 -11.66 29.37
C LEU A 360 15.37 -10.88 29.45
N GLY A 361 15.31 -9.55 29.43
CA GLY A 361 16.44 -8.65 29.60
C GLY A 361 17.20 -8.27 28.32
N PRO A 362 18.22 -7.40 28.46
CA PRO A 362 18.96 -6.80 27.35
C PRO A 362 19.55 -7.78 26.34
N ASP A 363 20.17 -8.87 26.81
CA ASP A 363 20.87 -9.83 25.94
C ASP A 363 19.87 -10.56 25.02
N SER A 364 18.68 -10.88 25.54
CA SER A 364 17.59 -11.47 24.74
C SER A 364 17.03 -10.48 23.71
N ALA A 365 16.91 -9.20 24.05
CA ALA A 365 16.47 -8.17 23.11
C ALA A 365 17.49 -7.94 21.99
N TYR A 366 18.79 -8.02 22.30
CA TYR A 366 19.87 -7.99 21.30
C TYR A 366 19.83 -9.20 20.35
N GLU A 367 19.56 -10.42 20.84
CA GLU A 367 19.37 -11.56 19.93
C GLU A 367 18.10 -11.45 19.06
N VAL A 368 17.09 -10.66 19.46
CA VAL A 368 15.94 -10.34 18.60
C VAL A 368 16.30 -9.25 17.59
N SER A 369 17.11 -8.25 17.96
CA SER A 369 17.46 -7.14 17.06
C SER A 369 18.19 -7.59 15.80
N LYS A 370 19.00 -8.65 15.87
CA LYS A 370 19.68 -9.26 14.71
C LYS A 370 18.72 -9.74 13.61
N TYR A 371 17.48 -10.11 13.97
CA TYR A 371 16.43 -10.43 13.01
C TYR A 371 15.61 -9.19 12.60
N ALA A 372 15.46 -8.23 13.51
CA ALA A 372 14.70 -7.00 13.27
C ALA A 372 15.43 -5.97 12.39
N ILE A 373 16.77 -5.91 12.42
CA ILE A 373 17.59 -4.87 11.77
C ILE A 373 17.41 -4.78 10.24
N ASN A 374 16.90 -5.84 9.61
CA ASN A 374 16.57 -5.88 8.18
C ASN A 374 15.11 -5.49 7.88
N THR A 375 14.40 -4.91 8.85
CA THR A 375 12.98 -4.54 8.76
C THR A 375 12.71 -3.19 9.47
N ASP A 376 11.65 -2.52 9.07
CA ASP A 376 11.18 -1.26 9.69
C ASP A 376 10.90 -1.41 11.20
N ALA A 377 10.74 -2.63 11.71
CA ALA A 377 10.53 -2.95 13.12
C ALA A 377 11.61 -2.35 14.04
N MET A 378 12.88 -2.47 13.63
CA MET A 378 14.01 -2.07 14.46
C MET A 378 14.14 -0.55 14.52
N ASP A 379 13.94 0.15 13.41
CA ASP A 379 13.88 1.61 13.38
C ASP A 379 12.71 2.14 14.22
N GLN A 380 11.49 1.67 13.94
CA GLN A 380 10.29 2.09 14.68
C GLN A 380 10.42 1.81 16.17
N TRP A 381 10.91 0.61 16.56
CA TRP A 381 11.11 0.29 17.97
C TRP A 381 12.19 1.17 18.62
N THR A 382 13.31 1.39 17.93
CA THR A 382 14.41 2.24 18.43
C THR A 382 13.94 3.67 18.64
N GLN A 383 13.37 4.31 17.61
CA GLN A 383 13.08 5.74 17.60
C GLN A 383 11.74 6.10 18.27
N GLN A 384 10.77 5.17 18.32
CA GLN A 384 9.43 5.45 18.87
C GLN A 384 9.20 4.79 20.25
N SER A 385 9.99 3.79 20.65
CA SER A 385 9.83 3.12 21.95
C SER A 385 11.10 3.22 22.81
N PHE A 386 12.20 2.63 22.38
CA PHE A 386 13.41 2.49 23.18
C PHE A 386 14.07 3.84 23.52
N ALA A 387 14.09 4.77 22.56
CA ALA A 387 14.60 6.13 22.77
C ALA A 387 13.89 6.88 23.92
N GLN A 388 12.62 6.55 24.22
CA GLN A 388 11.86 7.22 25.30
C GLN A 388 12.44 6.93 26.68
N HIS A 389 13.21 5.85 26.84
CA HIS A 389 13.89 5.53 28.10
C HIS A 389 14.91 6.62 28.50
N PHE A 390 15.33 7.47 27.56
CA PHE A 390 16.37 8.49 27.73
C PHE A 390 15.84 9.94 27.68
N LEU A 391 14.54 10.17 27.94
CA LEU A 391 13.90 11.50 27.85
C LEU A 391 14.15 12.45 29.03
N GLY A 392 14.61 11.93 30.18
CA GLY A 392 14.77 12.71 31.41
C GLY A 392 13.49 12.84 32.24
N SER A 393 13.58 12.50 33.51
CA SER A 393 13.56 13.43 34.66
C SER A 393 13.84 12.58 35.91
N PRO A 394 14.49 13.11 36.97
CA PRO A 394 14.74 12.32 38.18
C PRO A 394 13.42 11.99 38.88
N GLY A 395 13.31 10.74 39.32
CA GLY A 395 12.31 10.30 40.28
C GLY A 395 12.81 9.00 40.88
N ASP A 396 12.89 8.95 42.21
CA ASP A 396 13.46 7.84 42.98
C ASP A 396 12.58 6.58 43.00
N ASP A 397 11.86 6.29 41.90
CA ASP A 397 11.34 4.96 41.66
C ASP A 397 12.50 4.08 41.19
N GLN A 398 12.96 3.20 42.08
CA GLN A 398 13.99 2.19 41.83
C GLN A 398 13.75 1.44 40.50
N LYS A 399 12.49 1.18 40.12
CA LYS A 399 12.15 0.50 38.85
C LYS A 399 12.54 1.30 37.62
N ARG A 400 12.52 2.64 37.70
CA ARG A 400 12.96 3.53 36.62
C ARG A 400 14.47 3.46 36.45
N ILE A 401 15.22 3.42 37.55
CA ILE A 401 16.68 3.27 37.55
C ILE A 401 17.07 1.90 36.97
N GLU A 402 16.48 0.81 37.47
CA GLU A 402 16.71 -0.55 36.97
C GLU A 402 16.40 -0.70 35.47
N ARG A 403 15.31 -0.06 34.97
CA ARG A 403 14.98 -0.03 33.54
C ARG A 403 16.01 0.77 32.74
N LEU A 404 16.51 1.88 33.28
CA LEU A 404 17.51 2.72 32.63
C LEU A 404 18.87 2.00 32.51
N ASP A 405 19.31 1.29 33.55
CA ASP A 405 20.54 0.48 33.51
C ASP A 405 20.44 -0.67 32.49
N LYS A 406 19.31 -1.39 32.47
CA LYS A 406 19.01 -2.36 31.41
C LYS A 406 19.07 -1.72 30.01
N SER A 407 18.58 -0.48 29.88
CA SER A 407 18.59 0.26 28.61
C SER A 407 20.01 0.61 28.18
N TYR A 408 20.87 1.10 29.08
CA TYR A 408 22.29 1.30 28.76
C TYR A 408 23.00 0.00 28.41
N LYS A 409 22.71 -1.12 29.09
CA LYS A 409 23.29 -2.43 28.71
C LYS A 409 22.92 -2.82 27.27
N LEU A 410 21.63 -2.73 26.89
CA LEU A 410 21.19 -3.03 25.53
C LEU A 410 21.81 -2.05 24.51
N LEU A 411 21.80 -0.75 24.82
CA LEU A 411 22.35 0.28 23.93
C LEU A 411 23.84 0.06 23.66
N ASN A 412 24.61 -0.36 24.66
CA ASN A 412 26.02 -0.73 24.53
C ASN A 412 26.22 -1.99 23.68
N LEU A 413 25.40 -3.04 23.87
CA LEU A 413 25.44 -4.24 23.02
C LEU A 413 25.18 -3.88 21.54
N LEU A 414 24.13 -3.10 21.28
CA LEU A 414 23.77 -2.63 19.95
C LEU A 414 24.86 -1.74 19.32
N LYS A 415 25.50 -0.85 20.11
CA LYS A 415 26.57 0.03 19.63
C LYS A 415 27.91 -0.70 19.41
N ALA A 416 28.10 -1.87 20.01
CA ALA A 416 29.28 -2.72 19.85
C ALA A 416 29.17 -3.73 18.70
N ASP A 417 27.99 -3.93 18.12
CA ASP A 417 27.78 -4.81 16.96
C ASP A 417 28.56 -4.28 15.72
N LYS A 418 29.04 -5.19 14.88
CA LYS A 418 29.87 -4.87 13.70
C LYS A 418 29.05 -4.68 12.41
N ASP A 419 27.74 -4.94 12.40
CA ASP A 419 26.88 -4.59 11.25
C ASP A 419 26.72 -3.07 11.16
N ASP A 420 27.10 -2.49 10.02
CA ASP A 420 26.99 -1.06 9.72
C ASP A 420 25.57 -0.52 9.95
N LYS A 421 24.51 -1.34 9.79
CA LYS A 421 23.13 -0.92 10.05
C LYS A 421 22.89 -0.59 11.52
N PHE A 422 23.46 -1.36 12.45
CA PHE A 422 23.41 -1.00 13.87
C PHE A 422 24.21 0.27 14.12
N GLN A 423 25.40 0.42 13.53
CA GLN A 423 26.19 1.64 13.67
C GLN A 423 25.42 2.88 13.18
N GLN A 424 24.77 2.80 12.03
CA GLN A 424 23.98 3.89 11.44
C GLN A 424 22.72 4.21 12.27
N LEU A 425 21.99 3.20 12.73
CA LEU A 425 20.74 3.39 13.47
C LEU A 425 20.96 3.86 14.92
N ILE A 426 21.98 3.34 15.60
CA ILE A 426 22.13 3.43 17.06
C ILE A 426 23.05 4.58 17.48
N THR A 427 24.03 4.97 16.67
CA THR A 427 25.02 5.99 17.05
C THR A 427 24.40 7.32 17.51
N PRO A 428 23.39 7.90 16.85
CA PRO A 428 22.79 9.16 17.32
C PRO A 428 22.15 9.06 18.71
N LEU A 429 21.38 7.98 18.95
CA LEU A 429 20.77 7.70 20.25
C LEU A 429 21.84 7.43 21.32
N TYR A 430 22.93 6.76 20.97
CA TYR A 430 24.06 6.51 21.85
C TYR A 430 24.75 7.81 22.32
N LEU A 431 24.99 8.75 21.39
CA LEU A 431 25.56 10.07 21.73
C LEU A 431 24.64 10.87 22.68
N TRP A 432 23.33 10.84 22.43
CA TRP A 432 22.34 11.45 23.32
C TRP A 432 22.31 10.80 24.71
N ALA A 433 22.16 9.48 24.77
CA ALA A 433 22.06 8.73 26.01
C ALA A 433 23.31 8.92 26.89
N ASN A 434 24.51 8.87 26.31
CA ASN A 434 25.75 9.14 27.04
C ASN A 434 25.84 10.59 27.55
N THR A 435 25.35 11.56 26.77
CA THR A 435 25.28 12.96 27.22
C THR A 435 24.35 13.12 28.42
N ILE A 436 23.22 12.40 28.46
CA ILE A 436 22.32 12.39 29.62
C ILE A 436 22.93 11.66 30.82
N ARG A 437 23.65 10.55 30.60
CA ARG A 437 24.37 9.83 31.67
C ARG A 437 25.46 10.68 32.31
N ASN A 438 26.21 11.42 31.48
CA ASN A 438 27.37 12.21 31.87
C ASN A 438 27.04 13.71 31.82
N GLN A 439 25.86 14.11 32.30
CA GLN A 439 25.32 15.47 32.17
C GLN A 439 26.18 16.61 32.77
N ASN A 440 27.19 16.29 33.57
CA ASN A 440 28.17 17.24 34.12
C ASN A 440 29.51 17.28 33.34
N ASP A 441 29.69 16.43 32.33
CA ASP A 441 30.90 16.37 31.49
C ASP A 441 30.71 17.17 30.20
N THR A 442 31.08 18.46 30.27
CA THR A 442 31.07 19.38 29.13
C THR A 442 31.97 18.91 27.98
N SER A 443 33.05 18.17 28.25
CA SER A 443 33.96 17.68 27.20
C SER A 443 33.30 16.58 26.37
N SER A 444 32.63 15.61 27.01
CA SER A 444 31.82 14.60 26.34
C SER A 444 30.66 15.22 25.54
N LEU A 445 29.98 16.23 26.11
CA LEU A 445 28.91 16.97 25.44
C LEU A 445 29.41 17.69 24.17
N ILE A 446 30.57 18.36 24.25
CA ILE A 446 31.22 19.01 23.10
C ILE A 446 31.60 17.96 22.04
N GLN A 447 32.13 16.80 22.44
CA GLN A 447 32.50 15.76 21.48
C GLN A 447 31.28 15.17 20.77
N ALA A 448 30.18 14.91 21.49
CA ALA A 448 28.92 14.46 20.89
C ALA A 448 28.41 15.47 19.84
N GLY A 449 28.53 16.77 20.10
CA GLY A 449 28.23 17.82 19.12
C GLY A 449 29.11 17.76 17.87
N LYS A 450 30.42 17.54 18.02
CA LYS A 450 31.35 17.37 16.89
C LYS A 450 31.03 16.13 16.06
N ASP A 451 30.73 15.02 16.71
CA ASP A 451 30.41 13.74 16.05
C ASP A 451 29.11 13.86 15.23
N LEU A 452 28.10 14.57 15.75
CA LEU A 452 26.84 14.85 15.03
C LEU A 452 27.02 15.82 13.85
N ILE A 453 27.90 16.81 13.97
CA ILE A 453 28.30 17.68 12.83
C ILE A 453 28.94 16.83 11.73
N ALA A 454 29.89 15.96 12.08
CA ALA A 454 30.62 15.09 11.15
C ALA A 454 29.79 13.91 10.59
N MET A 455 28.63 13.61 11.18
CA MET A 455 27.82 12.45 10.84
C MET A 455 27.35 12.43 9.37
N ASN A 456 27.46 11.26 8.74
CA ASN A 456 27.05 11.04 7.35
C ASN A 456 25.51 10.96 7.18
N ASP A 457 25.06 10.97 5.93
CA ASP A 457 23.63 10.95 5.59
C ASP A 457 22.89 9.70 6.08
N ASP A 458 23.58 8.56 6.16
CA ASP A 458 22.99 7.32 6.65
C ASP A 458 22.66 7.39 8.15
N GLY A 459 23.60 7.85 8.98
CA GLY A 459 23.36 8.07 10.41
C GLY A 459 22.30 9.17 10.66
N MET A 460 22.32 10.23 9.86
CA MET A 460 21.35 11.31 9.96
C MET A 460 19.92 10.90 9.58
N LYS A 461 19.76 10.12 8.50
CA LYS A 461 18.44 9.63 8.04
C LYS A 461 17.94 8.44 8.84
N LYS A 462 18.72 7.34 8.92
CA LYS A 462 18.29 6.08 9.56
C LYS A 462 18.33 6.15 11.07
N GLY A 463 19.35 6.80 11.65
CA GLY A 463 19.48 6.94 13.10
C GLY A 463 18.70 8.11 13.70
N ASN A 464 17.90 8.83 12.90
CA ASN A 464 17.25 10.09 13.26
C ASN A 464 18.23 11.10 13.90
N GLY A 465 19.40 11.28 13.27
CA GLY A 465 20.43 12.21 13.75
C GLY A 465 19.92 13.64 13.92
N GLY A 466 18.93 14.07 13.14
CA GLY A 466 18.27 15.38 13.30
C GLY A 466 17.71 15.62 14.70
N ARG A 467 16.94 14.66 15.24
CA ARG A 467 16.38 14.75 16.61
C ARG A 467 17.49 14.91 17.64
N TYR A 468 18.49 14.02 17.60
CA TYR A 468 19.54 14.01 18.62
C TYR A 468 20.49 15.21 18.50
N SER A 469 20.75 15.72 17.29
CA SER A 469 21.45 17.00 17.10
C SER A 469 20.73 18.17 17.75
N LEU A 470 19.41 18.29 17.62
CA LEU A 470 18.64 19.38 18.21
C LEU A 470 18.56 19.25 19.75
N LEU A 471 18.49 18.03 20.29
CA LEU A 471 18.60 17.76 21.72
C LEU A 471 19.98 18.12 22.30
N ILE A 472 21.06 17.73 21.61
CA ILE A 472 22.43 18.07 22.00
C ILE A 472 22.69 19.58 21.88
N TYR A 473 22.14 20.25 20.86
CA TYR A 473 22.15 21.70 20.73
C TYR A 473 21.54 22.41 21.96
N GLN A 474 20.37 21.96 22.44
CA GLN A 474 19.75 22.50 23.65
C GLN A 474 20.65 22.33 24.88
N LYS A 475 21.35 21.19 25.01
CA LYS A 475 22.32 20.95 26.10
C LYS A 475 23.58 21.80 25.97
N LEU A 476 24.13 21.98 24.75
CA LEU A 476 25.28 22.85 24.49
C LEU A 476 24.97 24.31 24.83
N LEU A 477 23.79 24.81 24.48
CA LEU A 477 23.34 26.15 24.88
C LEU A 477 23.21 26.28 26.40
N ALA A 478 22.61 25.31 27.09
CA ALA A 478 22.52 25.32 28.55
C ALA A 478 23.91 25.32 29.22
N ALA A 479 24.90 24.64 28.62
CA ALA A 479 26.30 24.65 29.02
C ALA A 479 27.11 25.86 28.50
N LYS A 480 26.45 26.87 27.92
CA LYS A 480 27.03 28.11 27.33
C LYS A 480 28.06 27.88 26.21
N GLN A 481 28.01 26.72 25.54
CA GLN A 481 28.91 26.34 24.44
C GLN A 481 28.40 26.87 23.09
N ASN A 482 28.23 28.19 22.99
CA ASN A 482 27.45 28.84 21.94
C ASN A 482 28.00 28.62 20.51
N GLU A 483 29.32 28.62 20.31
CA GLU A 483 29.95 28.48 18.98
C GLU A 483 29.62 27.10 18.36
N ILE A 484 29.90 26.02 19.10
CA ILE A 484 29.60 24.66 18.66
C ILE A 484 28.08 24.41 18.59
N ALA A 485 27.28 25.01 19.48
CA ALA A 485 25.83 24.94 19.42
C ALA A 485 25.30 25.52 18.09
N SER A 486 25.74 26.74 17.71
CA SER A 486 25.34 27.35 16.43
C SER A 486 25.77 26.48 15.24
N LYS A 487 27.02 26.03 15.23
CA LYS A 487 27.55 25.18 14.15
C LYS A 487 26.78 23.85 14.01
N LEU A 488 26.39 23.23 15.12
CA LEU A 488 25.57 22.02 15.14
C LEU A 488 24.15 22.29 14.60
N LEU A 489 23.52 23.39 15.04
CA LEU A 489 22.19 23.79 14.57
C LEU A 489 22.19 24.06 13.05
N ASP A 490 23.12 24.86 12.56
CA ASP A 490 23.24 25.23 11.14
C ASP A 490 23.49 24.02 10.25
N THR A 491 24.42 23.15 10.66
CA THR A 491 24.70 21.87 9.97
C THR A 491 23.46 20.97 9.95
N THR A 492 22.69 20.95 11.04
CA THR A 492 21.49 20.12 11.17
C THR A 492 20.34 20.63 10.30
N ILE A 493 20.10 21.94 10.28
CA ILE A 493 19.14 22.59 9.38
C ILE A 493 19.49 22.25 7.92
N GLN A 494 20.72 22.54 7.48
CA GLN A 494 21.16 22.30 6.10
C GLN A 494 20.93 20.84 5.64
N LYS A 495 21.26 19.87 6.51
CA LYS A 495 21.05 18.45 6.22
C LYS A 495 19.56 18.10 6.15
N LEU A 496 18.75 18.52 7.13
CA LEU A 496 17.32 18.20 7.19
C LEU A 496 16.51 18.89 6.09
N GLU A 497 16.85 20.12 5.68
CA GLU A 497 16.23 20.81 4.55
C GLU A 497 16.39 20.00 3.26
N ARG A 498 17.62 19.56 2.96
CA ARG A 498 17.91 18.69 1.81
C ARG A 498 17.10 17.39 1.87
N TYR A 499 16.95 16.76 3.04
CA TYR A 499 16.17 15.53 3.18
C TYR A 499 14.65 15.76 3.11
N GLY A 500 14.18 16.98 3.44
CA GLY A 500 12.78 17.40 3.32
C GLY A 500 12.39 17.86 1.91
N ALA A 501 13.37 18.30 1.12
CA ALA A 501 13.21 18.61 -0.30
C ALA A 501 13.09 17.35 -1.16
N ASP A 502 13.87 16.30 -0.86
CA ASP A 502 13.82 14.99 -1.50
C ASP A 502 12.40 14.39 -1.51
N THR A 503 11.84 14.16 -2.70
CA THR A 503 10.49 13.62 -2.91
C THR A 503 10.44 12.09 -2.88
N LEU A 504 11.58 11.42 -2.97
CA LEU A 504 11.70 9.96 -2.84
C LEU A 504 11.86 9.53 -1.37
N ASN A 505 12.27 10.45 -0.50
CA ASN A 505 12.36 10.20 0.93
C ASN A 505 10.98 10.11 1.59
N LYS A 506 10.65 8.94 2.14
CA LYS A 506 9.38 8.69 2.85
C LYS A 506 9.22 9.56 4.11
N GLU A 507 10.32 9.83 4.81
CA GLU A 507 10.33 10.65 6.03
C GLU A 507 10.53 12.15 5.77
N ARG A 508 10.46 12.60 4.50
CA ARG A 508 10.67 14.01 4.13
C ARG A 508 9.86 15.00 4.97
N TYR A 509 8.62 14.64 5.33
CA TYR A 509 7.75 15.49 6.14
C TYR A 509 8.18 15.52 7.61
N ALA A 510 8.66 14.40 8.18
CA ALA A 510 9.22 14.40 9.53
C ALA A 510 10.46 15.31 9.62
N HIS A 511 11.35 15.25 8.61
CA HIS A 511 12.47 16.20 8.52
C HIS A 511 12.01 17.66 8.38
N ARG A 512 10.99 17.97 7.57
CA ARG A 512 10.42 19.33 7.48
C ARG A 512 9.85 19.82 8.81
N ASN A 513 9.18 18.96 9.59
CA ASN A 513 8.70 19.30 10.93
C ASN A 513 9.88 19.62 11.88
N MET A 514 10.96 18.83 11.83
CA MET A 514 12.18 19.14 12.60
C MET A 514 12.87 20.44 12.16
N VAL A 515 12.90 20.75 10.85
CA VAL A 515 13.40 22.03 10.32
C VAL A 515 12.59 23.21 10.86
N ALA A 516 11.25 23.10 10.90
CA ALA A 516 10.39 24.13 11.47
C ALA A 516 10.76 24.42 12.95
N GLY A 517 10.92 23.37 13.76
CA GLY A 517 11.38 23.49 15.15
C GLY A 517 12.80 24.06 15.28
N ALA A 518 13.72 23.66 14.41
CA ALA A 518 15.10 24.15 14.40
C ALA A 518 15.20 25.65 14.05
N TYR A 519 14.42 26.11 13.07
CA TYR A 519 14.33 27.54 12.76
C TYR A 519 13.69 28.36 13.89
N TYR A 520 12.69 27.81 14.59
CA TYR A 520 12.13 28.47 15.77
C TYR A 520 13.16 28.59 16.90
N MET A 521 13.94 27.54 17.16
CA MET A 521 15.07 27.59 18.10
C MET A 521 16.11 28.64 17.68
N LYS A 522 16.39 28.77 16.37
CA LYS A 522 17.31 29.78 15.83
C LYS A 522 16.78 31.21 16.00
N SER A 523 15.47 31.41 15.79
CA SER A 523 14.78 32.68 16.03
C SER A 523 14.93 33.15 17.47
N ILE A 524 14.68 32.26 18.44
CA ILE A 524 14.87 32.54 19.87
C ILE A 524 16.33 32.91 20.16
N ALA A 525 17.30 32.17 19.60
CA ALA A 525 18.72 32.43 19.81
C ALA A 525 19.14 33.81 19.26
N SER A 526 18.73 34.18 18.04
CA SER A 526 18.97 35.53 17.48
C SER A 526 18.39 36.62 18.38
N LYS A 527 17.13 36.46 18.83
CA LYS A 527 16.46 37.44 19.69
C LYS A 527 17.18 37.65 21.02
N LEU A 528 17.65 36.58 21.66
CA LEU A 528 18.43 36.64 22.90
C LEU A 528 19.81 37.30 22.71
N ASN A 529 20.40 37.18 21.51
CA ASN A 529 21.67 37.81 21.16
C ASN A 529 21.53 39.26 20.63
N GLY A 530 20.31 39.80 20.52
CA GLY A 530 20.06 41.13 19.97
C GLY A 530 20.16 41.22 18.43
N ASP A 531 20.21 40.08 17.74
CA ASP A 531 20.23 39.99 16.28
C ASP A 531 18.81 40.13 15.71
N LYS A 532 18.65 41.01 14.71
CA LYS A 532 17.38 41.32 14.03
C LYS A 532 16.93 40.24 13.03
N SER A 533 17.65 39.12 12.93
CA SER A 533 17.29 37.97 12.09
C SER A 533 16.22 37.05 12.73
N ASP A 534 15.78 37.34 13.96
CA ASP A 534 14.74 36.57 14.67
C ASP A 534 13.45 36.43 13.85
N MET A 535 13.00 37.52 13.21
CA MET A 535 11.86 37.55 12.29
C MET A 535 12.06 36.69 11.04
N ILE A 536 13.26 36.68 10.48
CA ILE A 536 13.58 35.89 9.28
C ILE A 536 13.49 34.39 9.62
N TYR A 537 14.05 33.98 10.75
CA TYR A 537 13.99 32.58 11.18
C TYR A 537 12.59 32.15 11.66
N LEU A 538 11.81 33.06 12.26
CA LEU A 538 10.42 32.77 12.61
C LEU A 538 9.55 32.57 11.36
N SER A 539 9.79 33.37 10.30
CA SER A 539 9.17 33.18 8.98
C SER A 539 9.50 31.82 8.38
N GLN A 540 10.77 31.38 8.45
CA GLN A 540 11.17 30.04 8.01
C GLN A 540 10.48 28.92 8.83
N ALA A 541 10.39 29.08 10.15
CA ALA A 541 9.68 28.12 11.01
C ALA A 541 8.20 27.97 10.61
N ALA A 542 7.51 29.08 10.34
CA ALA A 542 6.15 29.08 9.82
C ALA A 542 6.04 28.46 8.41
N GLY A 543 6.99 28.73 7.52
CA GLY A 543 7.02 28.21 6.14
C GLY A 543 7.27 26.70 6.03
N TYR A 544 8.05 26.14 6.96
CA TYR A 544 8.28 24.69 7.08
C TYR A 544 7.20 23.95 7.88
N SER A 545 6.35 24.67 8.63
CA SER A 545 5.23 24.08 9.38
C SER A 545 4.21 23.40 8.45
N PRO A 546 3.61 22.26 8.83
CA PRO A 546 2.65 21.50 8.03
C PRO A 546 1.52 22.34 7.44
N LYS A 547 1.20 22.08 6.16
CA LYS A 547 0.10 22.73 5.43
C LYS A 547 -1.17 21.89 5.34
N ASN A 548 -1.07 20.57 5.48
CA ASN A 548 -2.19 19.64 5.43
C ASN A 548 -1.87 18.35 6.22
N ARG A 549 -2.82 17.42 6.33
CA ARG A 549 -2.67 16.17 7.10
C ARG A 549 -1.50 15.29 6.66
N ILE A 550 -1.13 15.27 5.37
CA ILE A 550 -0.02 14.45 4.87
C ILE A 550 1.33 14.95 5.42
N GLU A 551 1.46 16.27 5.59
CA GLU A 551 2.68 16.89 6.13
C GLU A 551 2.81 16.73 7.66
N LYS A 552 1.76 16.32 8.37
CA LYS A 552 1.75 16.03 9.82
C LYS A 552 2.29 14.62 10.16
N ALA A 553 3.28 14.12 9.40
CA ALA A 553 3.74 12.73 9.42
C ALA A 553 3.87 12.14 10.84
N TYR A 554 3.39 10.90 11.03
CA TYR A 554 3.25 10.27 12.35
C TYR A 554 4.55 10.23 13.18
N SER A 555 5.70 10.01 12.54
CA SER A 555 7.04 10.10 13.14
C SER A 555 7.30 11.44 13.84
N SER A 556 6.83 12.55 13.24
CA SER A 556 6.96 13.92 13.79
C SER A 556 6.32 14.08 15.17
N PHE A 557 5.32 13.27 15.54
CA PHE A 557 4.73 13.31 16.88
C PHE A 557 5.79 13.03 17.95
N TYR A 558 6.59 11.96 17.75
CA TYR A 558 7.66 11.61 18.67
C TYR A 558 8.77 12.67 18.65
N ASP A 559 9.19 13.15 17.47
CA ASP A 559 10.21 14.20 17.39
C ASP A 559 9.80 15.44 18.20
N ARG A 560 8.54 15.88 18.11
CA ARG A 560 8.02 17.02 18.86
C ARG A 560 7.99 16.78 20.37
N VAL A 561 7.55 15.60 20.80
CA VAL A 561 7.55 15.22 22.24
C VAL A 561 8.96 15.22 22.81
N PHE A 562 9.96 14.73 22.08
CA PHE A 562 11.36 14.76 22.51
C PHE A 562 11.92 16.18 22.56
N LEU A 563 11.66 16.99 21.53
CA LEU A 563 12.28 18.30 21.35
C LEU A 563 11.57 19.45 22.10
N GLY A 564 10.36 19.22 22.60
CA GLY A 564 9.49 20.27 23.15
C GLY A 564 8.97 21.24 22.08
N THR A 565 8.85 20.80 20.83
CA THR A 565 8.49 21.66 19.68
C THR A 565 6.99 21.60 19.34
N LYS A 566 6.48 22.66 18.69
CA LYS A 566 5.08 22.77 18.28
C LYS A 566 4.82 22.05 16.96
N GLU A 567 3.55 21.74 16.69
CA GLU A 567 3.15 21.24 15.35
C GLU A 567 3.20 22.35 14.29
N SER A 568 2.95 23.60 14.65
CA SER A 568 2.99 24.75 13.76
C SER A 568 3.55 25.98 14.48
N TYR A 569 4.24 26.83 13.73
CA TYR A 569 4.76 28.13 14.16
C TYR A 569 4.14 29.30 13.38
N LYS A 570 3.09 29.04 12.59
CA LYS A 570 2.39 30.08 11.81
C LYS A 570 1.76 31.14 12.70
N GLU A 571 1.14 30.73 13.81
CA GLU A 571 0.56 31.64 14.81
C GLU A 571 1.63 32.49 15.50
N ASP A 572 2.75 31.90 15.93
CA ASP A 572 3.89 32.67 16.48
C ASP A 572 4.37 33.76 15.50
N TYR A 573 4.47 33.44 14.20
CA TYR A 573 4.90 34.39 13.19
C TYR A 573 3.85 35.46 12.87
N MET A 574 2.56 35.09 12.74
CA MET A 574 1.47 36.06 12.55
C MET A 574 1.35 37.03 13.73
N ASP A 575 1.45 36.53 14.96
CA ASP A 575 1.41 37.35 16.18
C ASP A 575 2.56 38.37 16.22
N GLN A 576 3.76 37.97 15.77
CA GLN A 576 4.91 38.86 15.68
C GLN A 576 4.79 39.85 14.50
N LEU A 577 4.21 39.47 13.36
CA LEU A 577 3.91 40.38 12.25
C LEU A 577 2.93 41.50 12.68
N PHE A 578 1.82 41.15 13.34
CA PHE A 578 0.89 42.13 13.93
C PHE A 578 1.60 43.04 14.94
N SER A 579 2.42 42.46 15.82
CA SER A 579 3.18 43.22 16.83
C SER A 579 4.24 44.16 16.22
N SER A 580 4.61 43.95 14.96
CA SER A 580 5.52 44.79 14.17
C SER A 580 4.80 45.74 13.20
N GLY A 581 3.45 45.81 13.23
CA GLY A 581 2.66 46.66 12.34
C GLY A 581 2.61 46.18 10.88
N ASN A 582 2.97 44.93 10.62
CA ASN A 582 2.95 44.33 9.27
C ASN A 582 1.63 43.58 9.02
N ASP A 583 0.53 44.30 9.25
CA ASP A 583 -0.82 43.72 9.34
C ASP A 583 -1.30 43.11 8.02
N GLN A 584 -0.83 43.62 6.87
CA GLN A 584 -1.20 43.08 5.55
C GLN A 584 -0.65 41.68 5.31
N GLU A 585 0.62 41.41 5.63
CA GLU A 585 1.20 40.06 5.46
C GLU A 585 0.64 39.10 6.53
N ALA A 586 0.36 39.59 7.74
CA ALA A 586 -0.33 38.82 8.77
C ALA A 586 -1.77 38.43 8.36
N LEU A 587 -2.53 39.36 7.78
CA LEU A 587 -3.87 39.12 7.23
C LEU A 587 -3.85 38.10 6.09
N LYS A 588 -2.88 38.18 5.19
CA LYS A 588 -2.69 37.21 4.10
C LYS A 588 -2.40 35.81 4.62
N MET A 589 -1.51 35.67 5.60
CA MET A 589 -1.27 34.39 6.27
C MET A 589 -2.51 33.85 7.00
N PHE A 590 -3.29 34.74 7.60
CA PHE A 590 -4.54 34.39 8.26
C PHE A 590 -5.58 33.88 7.25
N ILE A 591 -5.72 34.52 6.08
CA ILE A 591 -6.56 34.07 4.95
C ILE A 591 -6.16 32.66 4.49
N ASP A 592 -4.86 32.40 4.32
CA ASP A 592 -4.34 31.08 3.98
C ASP A 592 -4.68 30.04 5.07
N GLN A 593 -4.56 30.40 6.36
CA GLN A 593 -4.87 29.49 7.47
C GLN A 593 -6.36 29.16 7.56
N VAL A 594 -7.26 30.13 7.36
CA VAL A 594 -8.72 29.89 7.32
C VAL A 594 -9.09 28.93 6.17
N SER A 595 -8.42 29.08 5.03
CA SER A 595 -8.64 28.23 3.85
C SER A 595 -8.08 26.80 4.01
N LEU A 596 -7.09 26.59 4.89
CA LEU A 596 -6.45 25.30 5.15
C LEU A 596 -7.01 24.54 6.37
N MET A 597 -7.67 25.24 7.31
CA MET A 597 -8.21 24.65 8.55
C MET A 597 -9.70 25.02 8.76
N PRO A 598 -10.59 24.63 7.82
CA PRO A 598 -12.02 25.00 7.85
C PRO A 598 -12.77 24.56 9.12
N GLU A 599 -12.25 23.59 9.88
CA GLU A 599 -12.82 23.19 11.17
C GLU A 599 -12.71 24.23 12.29
N ASP A 600 -11.75 25.17 12.21
CA ASP A 600 -11.46 26.13 13.28
C ASP A 600 -12.02 27.54 13.00
N LEU A 601 -13.03 27.64 12.14
CA LEU A 601 -13.67 28.91 11.76
C LEU A 601 -14.11 29.76 12.97
N LYS A 602 -14.50 29.11 14.08
CA LYS A 602 -14.84 29.79 15.34
C LYS A 602 -13.63 30.30 16.13
N GLY A 603 -12.54 29.55 16.18
CA GLY A 603 -11.28 30.03 16.77
C GLY A 603 -10.74 31.22 15.98
N MET A 604 -10.78 31.13 14.65
CA MET A 604 -10.43 32.21 13.72
C MET A 604 -11.32 33.45 13.90
N GLN A 605 -12.65 33.29 14.03
CA GLN A 605 -13.56 34.40 14.38
C GLN A 605 -13.13 35.11 15.66
N ALA A 606 -12.79 34.37 16.72
CA ALA A 606 -12.34 34.94 17.98
C ALA A 606 -10.98 35.66 17.86
N VAL A 607 -10.03 35.10 17.11
CA VAL A 607 -8.73 35.73 16.83
C VAL A 607 -8.93 37.03 16.04
N TYR A 608 -9.74 37.00 14.99
CA TYR A 608 -10.03 38.18 14.17
C TYR A 608 -10.71 39.28 14.99
N ALA A 609 -11.76 38.96 15.75
CA ALA A 609 -12.47 39.92 16.59
C ALA A 609 -11.57 40.56 17.67
N LYS A 610 -10.61 39.79 18.21
CA LYS A 610 -9.62 40.29 19.17
C LYS A 610 -8.60 41.24 18.51
N ARG A 611 -8.21 41.00 17.26
CA ARG A 611 -7.18 41.75 16.52
C ARG A 611 -7.75 42.98 15.80
N PHE A 612 -8.98 42.90 15.33
CA PHE A 612 -9.67 43.92 14.55
C PHE A 612 -11.00 44.34 15.20
N PRO A 613 -10.96 44.94 16.40
CA PRO A 613 -12.18 45.35 17.10
C PRO A 613 -12.99 46.35 16.27
N GLY A 614 -14.27 46.06 16.08
CA GLY A 614 -15.20 46.88 15.28
C GLY A 614 -15.34 46.45 13.81
N ASN A 615 -14.47 45.58 13.30
CA ASN A 615 -14.61 45.02 11.94
C ASN A 615 -15.51 43.78 11.93
N ASP A 616 -16.41 43.68 10.96
CA ASP A 616 -17.26 42.51 10.77
C ASP A 616 -16.49 41.35 10.12
N PHE A 617 -16.40 40.23 10.85
CA PHE A 617 -15.77 39.00 10.33
C PHE A 617 -16.49 38.47 9.09
N LYS A 618 -17.82 38.60 8.99
CA LYS A 618 -18.58 38.07 7.85
C LYS A 618 -18.24 38.82 6.55
N THR A 619 -18.13 40.14 6.62
CA THR A 619 -17.64 40.99 5.52
C THR A 619 -16.21 40.59 5.13
N PHE A 620 -15.28 40.54 6.09
CA PHE A 620 -13.90 40.09 5.84
C PHE A 620 -13.84 38.69 5.21
N PHE A 621 -14.63 37.74 5.71
CA PHE A 621 -14.67 36.38 5.22
C PHE A 621 -15.14 36.31 3.77
N ASN A 622 -16.22 37.02 3.44
CA ASN A 622 -16.76 37.06 2.07
C ASN A 622 -15.82 37.78 1.10
N GLU A 623 -15.23 38.91 1.49
CA GLU A 623 -14.42 39.75 0.60
C GLU A 623 -12.97 39.30 0.44
N GLN A 624 -12.37 38.71 1.47
CA GLN A 624 -10.94 38.38 1.49
C GLN A 624 -10.70 36.87 1.48
N VAL A 625 -11.31 36.14 2.42
CA VAL A 625 -11.08 34.69 2.55
C VAL A 625 -11.69 33.93 1.39
N MET A 626 -12.99 34.08 1.16
CA MET A 626 -13.71 33.33 0.14
C MET A 626 -13.26 33.71 -1.28
N ASN A 627 -12.87 34.95 -1.52
CA ASN A 627 -12.31 35.39 -2.80
C ASN A 627 -10.95 34.77 -3.12
N SER A 628 -10.16 34.39 -2.10
CA SER A 628 -8.89 33.66 -2.27
C SER A 628 -9.06 32.20 -2.70
N TRP A 629 -10.27 31.63 -2.52
CA TRP A 629 -10.55 30.24 -2.87
C TRP A 629 -10.62 30.03 -4.38
N THR A 630 -10.41 28.78 -4.81
CA THR A 630 -10.41 28.41 -6.23
C THR A 630 -11.83 28.46 -6.80
N GLU A 631 -12.01 28.94 -8.04
CA GLU A 631 -13.28 28.81 -8.75
C GLU A 631 -13.69 27.34 -8.92
N ALA A 632 -14.96 27.02 -8.64
CA ALA A 632 -15.50 25.70 -8.89
C ALA A 632 -15.70 25.47 -10.40
N PRO A 633 -15.10 24.43 -11.00
CA PRO A 633 -15.28 24.15 -12.43
C PRO A 633 -16.74 23.85 -12.75
N SER A 634 -17.24 24.39 -13.86
CA SER A 634 -18.60 24.07 -14.32
C SER A 634 -18.72 22.57 -14.66
N PHE A 635 -19.90 22.02 -14.35
CA PHE A 635 -20.25 20.64 -14.65
C PHE A 635 -21.68 20.53 -15.15
N LEU A 636 -21.96 19.41 -15.82
CA LEU A 636 -23.28 18.90 -16.16
C LEU A 636 -23.21 17.38 -15.94
N LEU A 637 -23.89 16.88 -14.90
CA LEU A 637 -23.87 15.45 -14.52
C LEU A 637 -25.28 14.87 -14.61
N LYS A 638 -25.39 13.60 -15.01
CA LYS A 638 -26.68 12.91 -15.10
C LYS A 638 -27.05 12.30 -13.75
N GLY A 639 -28.19 12.72 -13.20
CA GLY A 639 -28.83 12.18 -12.01
C GLY A 639 -29.36 10.75 -12.24
N ILE A 640 -29.33 9.91 -11.20
CA ILE A 640 -29.99 8.59 -11.24
C ILE A 640 -31.52 8.71 -11.26
N ASP A 641 -32.05 9.87 -10.87
CA ASP A 641 -33.46 10.27 -10.98
C ASP A 641 -33.87 10.68 -12.40
N GLY A 642 -32.93 10.65 -13.35
CA GLY A 642 -33.14 10.99 -14.75
C GLY A 642 -32.99 12.48 -15.09
N LYS A 643 -32.69 13.34 -14.11
CA LYS A 643 -32.43 14.77 -14.34
C LYS A 643 -30.97 15.04 -14.71
N GLU A 644 -30.69 16.24 -15.18
CA GLU A 644 -29.34 16.77 -15.24
C GLU A 644 -29.10 17.73 -14.08
N HIS A 645 -27.89 17.70 -13.52
CA HIS A 645 -27.43 18.59 -12.46
C HIS A 645 -26.26 19.41 -12.98
N LYS A 646 -26.37 20.74 -12.94
CA LYS A 646 -25.29 21.66 -13.31
C LYS A 646 -24.96 22.58 -12.14
N LEU A 647 -23.71 23.03 -12.07
CA LEU A 647 -23.25 23.93 -10.99
C LEU A 647 -24.15 25.17 -10.82
N SER A 648 -24.71 25.69 -11.92
CA SER A 648 -25.58 26.88 -11.89
C SER A 648 -26.95 26.66 -11.25
N ASP A 649 -27.40 25.41 -11.04
CA ASP A 649 -28.64 25.10 -10.29
C ASP A 649 -28.51 25.43 -8.79
N TYR A 650 -27.27 25.55 -8.30
CA TYR A 650 -26.95 25.69 -6.89
C TYR A 650 -26.45 27.10 -6.51
N LYS A 651 -26.56 28.08 -7.42
CA LYS A 651 -26.19 29.48 -7.16
C LYS A 651 -26.89 30.04 -5.93
N ASN A 652 -26.22 30.98 -5.25
CA ASN A 652 -26.70 31.64 -4.03
C ASN A 652 -26.90 30.70 -2.82
N LYS A 653 -26.42 29.44 -2.90
CA LYS A 653 -26.40 28.48 -1.80
C LYS A 653 -25.03 27.85 -1.66
N TRP A 654 -24.71 27.38 -0.47
CA TRP A 654 -23.57 26.49 -0.26
C TRP A 654 -23.87 25.13 -0.89
N LEU A 655 -23.05 24.63 -1.80
CA LEU A 655 -23.19 23.27 -2.36
C LEU A 655 -22.16 22.34 -1.75
N VAL A 656 -22.66 21.23 -1.20
CA VAL A 656 -21.85 20.11 -0.71
C VAL A 656 -21.83 19.03 -1.78
N MET A 657 -20.67 18.76 -2.38
CA MET A 657 -20.48 17.63 -3.29
C MET A 657 -19.79 16.48 -2.57
N ASP A 658 -20.38 15.30 -2.62
CA ASP A 658 -19.89 14.06 -2.01
C ASP A 658 -19.45 13.07 -3.08
N PHE A 659 -18.15 12.74 -3.14
CA PHE A 659 -17.59 11.83 -4.15
C PHE A 659 -17.34 10.45 -3.53
N TRP A 660 -17.99 9.42 -4.06
CA TRP A 660 -18.01 8.06 -3.50
C TRP A 660 -18.15 6.95 -4.56
N GLY A 661 -18.31 5.69 -4.16
CA GLY A 661 -18.72 4.60 -5.04
C GLY A 661 -19.09 3.32 -4.27
N THR A 662 -19.90 2.44 -4.85
CA THR A 662 -20.40 1.23 -4.15
C THR A 662 -19.28 0.22 -3.84
N TRP A 663 -18.14 0.34 -4.52
CA TRP A 663 -16.92 -0.43 -4.34
C TRP A 663 -16.02 0.08 -3.18
N CYS A 664 -16.32 1.26 -2.60
CA CYS A 664 -15.50 1.92 -1.59
C CYS A 664 -15.99 1.59 -0.17
N GLY A 665 -15.20 0.80 0.59
CA GLY A 665 -15.52 0.42 1.97
C GLY A 665 -15.85 1.61 2.89
N PRO A 666 -14.89 2.55 3.12
CA PRO A 666 -15.13 3.72 3.99
C PRO A 666 -16.30 4.61 3.53
N CYS A 667 -16.58 4.66 2.23
CA CYS A 667 -17.74 5.39 1.71
C CYS A 667 -19.06 4.73 2.14
N ARG A 668 -19.14 3.40 2.12
CA ARG A 668 -20.31 2.64 2.57
C ARG A 668 -20.53 2.79 4.08
N ASP A 669 -19.44 2.85 4.86
CA ASP A 669 -19.48 3.03 6.31
C ASP A 669 -20.00 4.44 6.68
N GLU A 670 -19.62 5.47 5.93
CA GLU A 670 -20.12 6.84 6.12
C GLU A 670 -21.54 7.07 5.56
N MET A 671 -21.97 6.23 4.61
CA MET A 671 -23.17 6.45 3.80
C MET A 671 -24.46 6.73 4.58
N PRO A 672 -24.77 6.08 5.73
CA PRO A 672 -25.97 6.41 6.50
C PRO A 672 -26.02 7.89 6.93
N THR A 673 -24.88 8.47 7.29
CA THR A 673 -24.74 9.88 7.70
C THR A 673 -24.86 10.81 6.49
N VAL A 674 -24.20 10.46 5.38
CA VAL A 674 -24.27 11.19 4.11
C VAL A 674 -25.71 11.25 3.60
N ASN A 675 -26.38 10.10 3.52
CA ASN A 675 -27.78 9.99 3.11
C ASN A 675 -28.71 10.82 4.00
N LYS A 676 -28.55 10.73 5.34
CA LYS A 676 -29.36 11.52 6.27
C LYS A 676 -29.21 13.02 5.98
N PHE A 677 -27.99 13.53 5.84
CA PHE A 677 -27.75 14.95 5.58
C PHE A 677 -28.30 15.39 4.22
N GLY A 678 -28.09 14.59 3.16
CA GLY A 678 -28.62 14.88 1.83
C GLY A 678 -30.15 14.94 1.79
N VAL A 679 -30.82 14.01 2.49
CA VAL A 679 -32.29 14.02 2.65
C VAL A 679 -32.74 15.24 3.48
N GLU A 680 -32.05 15.60 4.56
CA GLU A 680 -32.38 16.79 5.36
C GLU A 680 -32.23 18.10 4.55
N ALA A 681 -31.19 18.20 3.72
CA ALA A 681 -30.98 19.34 2.83
C ALA A 681 -32.07 19.44 1.76
N ALA A 682 -32.44 18.32 1.12
CA ALA A 682 -33.55 18.25 0.18
C ALA A 682 -34.92 18.56 0.82
N GLN A 683 -35.09 18.27 2.12
CA GLN A 683 -36.26 18.64 2.93
C GLN A 683 -36.24 20.10 3.42
N GLY A 684 -35.24 20.91 3.04
CA GLY A 684 -35.15 22.32 3.45
C GLY A 684 -34.77 22.56 4.91
N LYS A 685 -34.36 21.51 5.66
CA LYS A 685 -33.90 21.66 7.07
C LYS A 685 -32.58 22.42 7.18
N HIS A 686 -31.86 22.54 6.07
CA HIS A 686 -30.62 23.30 5.93
C HIS A 686 -30.82 24.36 4.82
N PRO A 687 -31.55 25.47 5.05
CA PRO A 687 -32.12 26.32 3.99
C PRO A 687 -31.11 26.93 3.01
N ASN A 688 -29.89 27.22 3.49
CA ASN A 688 -28.79 27.81 2.71
C ASN A 688 -27.86 26.75 2.09
N ILE A 689 -28.16 25.45 2.24
CA ILE A 689 -27.29 24.35 1.81
C ILE A 689 -28.02 23.49 0.78
N SER A 690 -27.31 23.22 -0.31
CA SER A 690 -27.62 22.21 -1.32
C SER A 690 -26.67 21.02 -1.16
N PHE A 691 -27.11 19.83 -1.55
CA PHE A 691 -26.31 18.61 -1.47
C PHE A 691 -26.40 17.82 -2.78
N LEU A 692 -25.26 17.35 -3.30
CA LEU A 692 -25.17 16.50 -4.48
C LEU A 692 -24.18 15.36 -4.21
N SER A 693 -24.66 14.12 -4.17
CA SER A 693 -23.79 12.95 -4.15
C SER A 693 -23.38 12.59 -5.58
N VAL A 694 -22.13 12.19 -5.78
CA VAL A 694 -21.51 11.88 -7.08
C VAL A 694 -20.89 10.50 -7.00
N ALA A 695 -21.49 9.55 -7.71
CA ALA A 695 -21.04 8.17 -7.78
C ALA A 695 -19.96 8.02 -8.86
N CYS A 696 -18.75 7.70 -8.42
CA CYS A 696 -17.52 7.69 -9.20
C CYS A 696 -17.05 6.27 -9.51
N ARG A 697 -16.55 6.08 -10.74
CA ARG A 697 -15.99 4.80 -11.22
C ARG A 697 -16.95 3.61 -11.04
N ASP A 698 -18.24 3.88 -11.14
CA ASP A 698 -19.33 2.94 -10.92
C ASP A 698 -20.30 2.93 -12.12
N THR A 699 -21.25 2.01 -12.09
CA THR A 699 -22.30 1.88 -13.11
C THR A 699 -23.65 2.26 -12.50
N GLU A 700 -24.49 3.00 -13.23
CA GLU A 700 -25.82 3.46 -12.78
C GLU A 700 -26.65 2.33 -12.14
N GLN A 701 -26.66 1.14 -12.76
CA GLN A 701 -27.35 -0.05 -12.26
C GLN A 701 -26.90 -0.49 -10.85
N LYS A 702 -25.60 -0.47 -10.55
CA LYS A 702 -25.06 -0.83 -9.23
C LYS A 702 -25.35 0.25 -8.19
N VAL A 703 -25.28 1.51 -8.58
CA VAL A 703 -25.60 2.65 -7.71
C VAL A 703 -27.07 2.60 -7.30
N LYS A 704 -27.97 2.40 -8.26
CA LYS A 704 -29.41 2.19 -8.01
C LYS A 704 -29.66 1.01 -7.08
N ALA A 705 -29.15 -0.18 -7.42
CA ALA A 705 -29.28 -1.37 -6.58
C ALA A 705 -28.76 -1.16 -5.14
N TYR A 706 -27.59 -0.54 -4.97
CA TYR A 706 -27.03 -0.27 -3.64
C TYR A 706 -27.88 0.72 -2.83
N LEU A 707 -28.39 1.78 -3.44
CA LEU A 707 -29.24 2.75 -2.75
C LEU A 707 -30.60 2.12 -2.38
N GLU A 708 -31.19 1.32 -3.27
CA GLU A 708 -32.42 0.56 -3.03
C GLU A 708 -32.26 -0.47 -1.90
N GLU A 709 -31.21 -1.32 -1.95
CA GLU A 709 -30.89 -2.34 -0.94
C GLU A 709 -30.75 -1.75 0.47
N ASN A 710 -30.20 -0.53 0.57
CA ASN A 710 -29.92 0.14 1.85
C ASN A 710 -30.96 1.22 2.20
N LYS A 711 -32.01 1.39 1.39
CA LYS A 711 -33.08 2.40 1.55
C LYS A 711 -32.56 3.84 1.65
N PHE A 712 -31.52 4.15 0.89
CA PHE A 712 -30.99 5.51 0.78
C PHE A 712 -31.78 6.31 -0.27
N ALA A 713 -32.14 7.54 0.07
CA ALA A 713 -33.06 8.40 -0.67
C ALA A 713 -32.45 9.77 -1.04
N MET A 714 -31.17 9.98 -0.76
CA MET A 714 -30.43 11.16 -1.21
C MET A 714 -30.31 11.22 -2.74
N THR A 715 -30.26 12.44 -3.30
CA THR A 715 -29.96 12.65 -4.72
C THR A 715 -28.52 12.26 -5.04
N ALA A 716 -28.34 11.42 -6.05
CA ALA A 716 -27.04 11.03 -6.57
C ALA A 716 -26.96 11.21 -8.10
N ALA A 717 -25.84 11.73 -8.58
CA ALA A 717 -25.48 11.80 -9.98
C ALA A 717 -24.35 10.83 -10.32
N MET A 718 -24.28 10.39 -11.57
CA MET A 718 -23.17 9.61 -12.09
C MET A 718 -22.04 10.54 -12.52
N SER A 719 -20.80 10.17 -12.16
CA SER A 719 -19.59 10.80 -12.71
C SER A 719 -19.50 10.63 -14.23
N ASP A 720 -19.04 11.67 -14.92
CA ASP A 720 -18.66 11.67 -16.34
C ASP A 720 -17.20 11.20 -16.58
N GLY A 721 -16.47 10.89 -15.50
CA GLY A 721 -15.05 10.53 -15.51
C GLY A 721 -14.09 11.72 -15.63
N GLN A 722 -14.59 12.95 -15.79
CA GLN A 722 -13.81 14.19 -15.84
C GLN A 722 -14.00 15.03 -14.57
N ILE A 723 -15.16 14.92 -13.91
CA ILE A 723 -15.50 15.67 -12.70
C ILE A 723 -14.46 15.46 -11.61
N GLU A 724 -13.93 14.24 -11.45
CA GLU A 724 -12.92 13.95 -10.43
C GLU A 724 -11.57 14.61 -10.72
N GLU A 725 -11.21 14.80 -12.00
CA GLU A 725 -10.00 15.52 -12.39
C GLU A 725 -10.18 17.03 -12.22
N LYS A 726 -11.30 17.59 -12.70
CA LYS A 726 -11.67 19.01 -12.55
C LYS A 726 -11.67 19.43 -11.08
N TYR A 727 -12.29 18.63 -10.22
CA TYR A 727 -12.36 18.85 -8.77
C TYR A 727 -11.19 18.23 -7.99
N LYS A 728 -10.12 17.79 -8.67
CA LYS A 728 -8.84 17.31 -8.08
C LYS A 728 -9.03 16.26 -6.98
N ILE A 729 -9.97 15.34 -7.15
CA ILE A 729 -10.38 14.34 -6.14
C ILE A 729 -9.30 13.25 -5.99
N PRO A 730 -8.57 13.18 -4.85
CA PRO A 730 -7.40 12.32 -4.71
C PRO A 730 -7.73 10.92 -4.17
N TYR A 731 -8.84 10.78 -3.45
CA TYR A 731 -9.27 9.55 -2.77
C TYR A 731 -10.80 9.55 -2.55
N TYR A 732 -11.34 8.46 -1.99
CA TYR A 732 -12.77 8.31 -1.70
C TYR A 732 -12.98 7.78 -0.26
N PRO A 733 -13.96 8.29 0.49
CA PRO A 733 -14.84 9.40 0.13
C PRO A 733 -14.10 10.75 0.17
N SER A 734 -14.52 11.69 -0.67
CA SER A 734 -14.07 13.09 -0.65
C SER A 734 -15.28 14.03 -0.59
N LYS A 735 -15.16 15.14 0.13
CA LYS A 735 -16.19 16.18 0.20
C LYS A 735 -15.61 17.49 -0.34
N ILE A 736 -16.35 18.16 -1.23
CA ILE A 736 -16.08 19.53 -1.67
C ILE A 736 -17.19 20.43 -1.12
N LEU A 737 -16.81 21.58 -0.58
CA LEU A 737 -17.74 22.65 -0.23
C LEU A 737 -17.56 23.80 -1.22
N ILE A 738 -18.65 24.20 -1.86
CA ILE A 738 -18.72 25.32 -2.80
C ILE A 738 -19.59 26.41 -2.19
N SER A 739 -19.14 27.65 -2.27
CA SER A 739 -19.82 28.83 -1.74
C SER A 739 -20.96 29.33 -2.66
N PRO A 740 -21.86 30.19 -2.15
CA PRO A 740 -22.90 30.85 -2.95
C PRO A 740 -22.39 31.57 -4.22
N GLN A 741 -21.14 32.02 -4.19
CA GLN A 741 -20.42 32.74 -5.24
C GLN A 741 -19.72 31.81 -6.26
N GLY A 742 -19.72 30.49 -6.02
CA GLY A 742 -19.07 29.50 -6.89
C GLY A 742 -17.62 29.17 -6.53
N LYS A 743 -17.13 29.58 -5.35
CA LYS A 743 -15.76 29.30 -4.89
C LYS A 743 -15.68 27.99 -4.10
N MET A 744 -14.64 27.18 -4.24
CA MET A 744 -14.55 25.86 -3.62
C MET A 744 -13.35 25.62 -2.69
N ILE A 745 -13.57 24.81 -1.67
CA ILE A 745 -12.55 24.17 -0.82
C ILE A 745 -12.80 22.66 -0.68
N HIS A 746 -11.74 21.91 -0.39
CA HIS A 746 -11.81 20.50 -0.02
C HIS A 746 -12.03 20.37 1.49
N ILE A 747 -12.83 19.39 1.92
CA ILE A 747 -12.89 18.97 3.32
C ILE A 747 -12.15 17.64 3.46
N ASP A 748 -11.12 17.63 4.30
CA ASP A 748 -10.23 16.49 4.55
C ASP A 748 -10.98 15.25 5.07
N PHE A 749 -10.59 14.05 4.61
CA PHE A 749 -11.20 12.80 5.07
C PHE A 749 -11.05 12.60 6.60
N GLY A 750 -12.17 12.25 7.25
CA GLY A 750 -12.25 12.02 8.69
C GLY A 750 -12.47 13.28 9.53
N LYS A 751 -12.70 14.44 8.91
CA LYS A 751 -13.19 15.65 9.60
C LYS A 751 -14.71 15.57 9.82
N ASP A 752 -15.21 16.27 10.83
CA ASP A 752 -16.65 16.53 11.00
C ASP A 752 -17.11 17.56 9.96
N TRP A 753 -17.34 17.06 8.74
CA TRP A 753 -17.81 17.86 7.62
C TRP A 753 -19.18 18.48 7.89
N GLN A 754 -20.02 17.86 8.73
CA GLN A 754 -21.34 18.39 9.07
C GLN A 754 -21.23 19.66 9.92
N SER A 755 -20.33 19.67 10.91
CA SER A 755 -20.04 20.85 11.74
C SER A 755 -19.34 21.96 10.94
N ILE A 756 -18.40 21.59 10.07
CA ILE A 756 -17.73 22.50 9.14
C ILE A 756 -18.77 23.24 8.29
N ILE A 757 -19.60 22.52 7.54
CA ILE A 757 -20.57 23.12 6.60
C ILE A 757 -21.59 23.98 7.34
N LYS A 758 -22.07 23.56 8.52
CA LYS A 758 -22.95 24.36 9.37
C LYS A 758 -22.29 25.68 9.79
N SER A 759 -21.01 25.65 10.12
CA SER A 759 -20.24 26.86 10.50
C SER A 759 -20.12 27.83 9.31
N PHE A 760 -19.77 27.35 8.12
CA PHE A 760 -19.71 28.19 6.92
C PHE A 760 -21.09 28.71 6.47
N SER A 761 -22.14 27.90 6.54
CA SER A 761 -23.51 28.32 6.15
C SER A 761 -24.20 29.29 7.12
N SER A 762 -23.56 29.58 8.26
CA SER A 762 -23.98 30.61 9.21
C SER A 762 -23.40 32.00 8.88
N LEU A 763 -22.42 32.05 7.97
CA LEU A 763 -21.91 33.26 7.32
C LEU A 763 -22.71 33.55 6.04
#